data_AF-A0A5R8WMS1-F1
#
_entry.id   AF-A0A5R8WMS1-F1
#
_cell.length_a   1.000
_cell.length_b   1.000
_cell.length_c   1.000
_cell.angle_alpha   90.00
_cell.angle_beta   90.00
_cell.angle_gamma   90.00
#
_symmetry.space_group_name_H-M   'P 1'
#
loop_
_entity.id
_entity.type
_entity.pdbx_description
1 polymer ?
#
loop_
_entity_poly.entity_id
_entity_poly.type
_entity_poly.pdbx_seq_one_letter_code
_entity_poly.pdbx_strand_id
1 'polypeptide(L)'
;MPIHSCYQSHFSTFPTMTTLFTRLSALLVAALALLGPSRNALAQQPAGGSWSPALTDPGYAARKLQRVQQAALPIVARSITSGNQGSAAAGAQQLPTCFVPLDTTAAGGWQHFSRQGGFADDSYRGPIPLGFNFSLYGNVYNEVYINSNGNITFGQGFTTFTATGLPIAVPMIAPFWADVDVELADTLATPYPSGNIWFKRFSDRLVVTWNRVAYFSRQADKKNTFQLTIRANTAPGFTGDDVFFAYGDMQWTTGGADGGVNGFGGVPATVGVNKGNGVNFIQVGRFNMTGSSHPNNQDPSGVDWLDNQCFSFKVGTSSNNVPPSVTGMPSGNTITLTLGQTRNLSLQFLGPEVGQSVTVSTNTGGLCNTTVSNNGTSNPTLSLSVTGAACNLGSHVISFQAVDNGSPVASQQFDLTVVVLASNQWTGAVSTVYTDPANWSASAVPTAADDVTIPSGVPRMPVLSTAAAVNNLTIASGANLTVAAGGVFTLGGNLTNNGLLLGAGTLQTNGAASQSFSGTGSASIYRATIGAAGAVLNQPLALDQLLTLNGNLTSNGNLTLHSRIDGSETAMVVNNGTAAVSGNVTVERFIGPTTNPQMGYRHLAAPVTNTTLADMAIGAGGFSPVTNPAYNTAPNPGSVTPFPNVFSFDETRVTSGSAVADFDRGWVSPVTNAMFPTFGFTVNMMGRQIMDFVGTLGNGTYNRINLTRGAGSQAGWHLLGNPYPAPINFTQLTRTGLDNAVYVFRSSGQYAGSYASYVNGVPANGGSNILPMGQAFFVRTSVPGTPGSIAFTNAARLTTYQNPALQRTTAETRPLLRLTLANVAGSASDETAVYFEQGATAGFDAQYDAYRLGNGNVVQLGALAGTTALSISGLPALSTAPVTVPLLVRVAQTATYTLQAGQLLNLPTGWTATLRDALTGATIDLQQQPSYSCTIAAGEAPGRFSVEFAQSRVTSAGQAQLAATVSVYPNPAHGTVYLGLPATQQPVTVSVLNALGQQVRTQQVPATGRGTAVALPLAGLAKGVYSVRVALPAGTITKRLVVE
;
A
#
# COMPACT_ATOMS: atom_id res chain seq x y z
N MET A 1 44.75 12.16 29.34
CA MET A 1 45.97 12.17 30.17
C MET A 1 45.62 12.83 31.51
N PRO A 2 46.23 12.47 32.65
CA PRO A 2 47.16 11.34 32.93
C PRO A 2 46.45 9.96 32.90
N ILE A 3 47.03 8.74 32.98
CA ILE A 3 48.37 8.19 33.37
C ILE A 3 48.53 7.97 34.90
N HIS A 4 49.00 6.85 35.47
CA HIS A 4 49.10 5.43 35.05
C HIS A 4 49.59 4.53 36.26
N SER A 5 49.28 3.22 36.24
CA SER A 5 50.03 2.07 36.80
C SER A 5 50.60 1.94 38.25
N CYS A 6 50.28 0.76 38.83
CA CYS A 6 51.16 -0.20 39.54
C CYS A 6 51.78 0.08 40.94
N TYR A 7 51.58 -0.88 41.86
CA TYR A 7 52.65 -1.83 42.24
C TYR A 7 52.10 -3.24 42.62
N GLN A 8 52.80 -4.05 43.44
CA GLN A 8 52.70 -5.53 43.45
C GLN A 8 53.12 -6.20 44.80
N SER A 9 53.10 -7.55 44.85
CA SER A 9 53.75 -8.50 45.82
C SER A 9 52.97 -8.84 47.12
N HIS A 10 53.03 -10.02 47.76
CA HIS A 10 53.57 -11.40 47.50
C HIS A 10 52.57 -12.44 48.12
N PHE A 11 52.23 -13.63 47.57
CA PHE A 11 52.94 -14.88 47.20
C PHE A 11 53.00 -16.00 48.31
N SER A 12 53.05 -17.28 47.87
CA SER A 12 53.15 -18.57 48.63
C SER A 12 51.82 -19.20 49.16
N THR A 13 51.54 -20.52 49.14
CA THR A 13 52.20 -21.71 48.50
C THR A 13 51.23 -22.92 48.33
N PHE A 14 51.53 -23.86 47.41
CA PHE A 14 50.88 -25.19 47.19
C PHE A 14 51.92 -26.34 47.38
N PRO A 15 51.53 -27.60 47.72
CA PRO A 15 51.14 -28.69 46.78
C PRO A 15 49.98 -29.58 47.38
N THR A 16 49.58 -30.82 47.03
CA THR A 16 49.85 -31.94 46.05
C THR A 16 48.52 -32.79 46.00
N MET A 17 48.05 -33.59 45.01
CA MET A 17 48.55 -34.75 44.21
C MET A 17 49.01 -35.98 45.06
N THR A 18 48.66 -37.26 44.82
CA THR A 18 48.14 -37.99 43.61
C THR A 18 47.55 -39.40 43.97
N THR A 19 46.95 -40.12 42.98
CA THR A 19 46.82 -41.63 42.86
C THR A 19 45.90 -42.42 43.84
N LEU A 20 45.33 -43.61 43.54
CA LEU A 20 45.20 -44.46 42.31
C LEU A 20 43.85 -45.24 42.30
N PHE A 21 43.65 -46.12 41.29
CA PHE A 21 42.42 -46.82 40.88
C PHE A 21 42.50 -48.36 41.06
N THR A 22 41.33 -49.03 41.03
CA THR A 22 41.04 -50.46 40.67
C THR A 22 40.93 -51.58 41.73
N ARG A 23 39.95 -52.48 41.43
CA ARG A 23 39.68 -53.86 41.92
C ARG A 23 39.05 -53.97 43.34
N LEU A 24 38.11 -54.88 43.62
CA LEU A 24 37.61 -56.08 42.90
C LEU A 24 36.04 -56.11 42.85
N SER A 25 35.43 -57.07 42.12
CA SER A 25 33.97 -57.10 41.82
C SER A 25 33.22 -58.33 42.36
N ALA A 26 31.91 -58.16 42.63
CA ALA A 26 30.87 -59.20 42.90
C ALA A 26 31.04 -60.00 44.22
N LEU A 27 30.01 -60.55 44.89
CA LEU A 27 28.69 -61.09 44.49
C LEU A 27 27.57 -60.86 45.56
N LEU A 28 26.34 -61.29 45.23
CA LEU A 28 25.13 -61.50 46.08
C LEU A 28 24.52 -60.24 46.76
N VAL A 29 23.30 -59.75 46.51
CA VAL A 29 21.95 -60.29 46.14
C VAL A 29 21.01 -60.52 47.35
N ALA A 30 19.90 -59.78 47.33
CA ALA A 30 18.60 -60.02 47.98
C ALA A 30 18.50 -60.19 49.52
N ALA A 31 18.36 -59.06 50.24
CA ALA A 31 17.53 -58.96 51.46
C ALA A 31 17.27 -57.48 51.84
N LEU A 32 16.33 -56.80 51.15
CA LEU A 32 15.96 -55.42 51.51
C LEU A 32 14.44 -55.19 51.51
N ALA A 33 13.79 -55.74 52.53
CA ALA A 33 12.41 -55.43 52.92
C ALA A 33 12.31 -55.46 54.45
N LEU A 34 11.34 -54.72 55.00
CA LEU A 34 10.99 -54.67 56.43
C LEU A 34 12.09 -54.12 57.38
N LEU A 35 12.11 -52.80 57.55
CA LEU A 35 11.94 -52.15 58.87
C LEU A 35 11.80 -50.62 58.70
N GLY A 36 10.91 -50.01 59.49
CA GLY A 36 10.80 -48.54 59.60
C GLY A 36 11.88 -47.96 60.53
N PRO A 37 11.89 -46.63 60.72
CA PRO A 37 10.95 -46.10 61.70
C PRO A 37 10.25 -44.79 61.29
N SER A 38 9.23 -44.41 62.06
CA SER A 38 8.54 -43.13 61.95
C SER A 38 8.87 -42.22 63.13
N ARG A 39 9.09 -40.91 62.86
CA ARG A 39 8.49 -39.73 63.54
C ARG A 39 9.32 -38.45 63.34
N ASN A 40 8.57 -37.37 63.10
CA ASN A 40 8.84 -35.99 63.52
C ASN A 40 10.23 -35.39 63.22
N ALA A 41 10.41 -34.93 61.99
CA ALA A 41 11.12 -33.68 61.74
C ALA A 41 10.10 -32.59 61.35
N LEU A 42 9.63 -31.81 62.33
CA LEU A 42 8.86 -30.58 62.07
C LEU A 42 9.82 -29.50 61.59
N ALA A 43 10.23 -29.58 60.32
CA ALA A 43 10.91 -28.47 59.64
C ALA A 43 9.94 -27.28 59.61
N GLN A 44 10.34 -26.17 60.22
CA GLN A 44 9.51 -24.97 60.31
C GLN A 44 9.23 -24.43 58.91
N GLN A 45 7.95 -24.27 58.54
CA GLN A 45 7.58 -23.58 57.30
C GLN A 45 8.09 -22.13 57.35
N PRO A 46 8.78 -21.62 56.30
CA PRO A 46 9.07 -20.21 56.20
C PRO A 46 7.76 -19.44 55.98
N ALA A 47 7.46 -18.47 56.86
CA ALA A 47 6.19 -17.75 56.85
C ALA A 47 5.93 -17.04 55.50
N GLY A 48 4.92 -17.50 54.76
CA GLY A 48 4.52 -16.94 53.45
C GLY A 48 5.48 -17.25 52.28
N GLY A 49 6.44 -18.17 52.47
CA GLY A 49 7.40 -18.57 51.43
C GLY A 49 6.83 -19.52 50.38
N SER A 50 7.49 -19.58 49.22
CA SER A 50 7.37 -20.74 48.33
C SER A 50 8.12 -21.93 48.94
N TRP A 51 7.64 -23.15 48.71
CA TRP A 51 8.29 -24.38 49.16
C TRP A 51 8.52 -25.33 47.99
N SER A 52 9.72 -25.91 47.93
CA SER A 52 10.15 -26.90 46.93
C SER A 52 10.86 -28.06 47.63
N PRO A 53 10.63 -29.32 47.24
CA PRO A 53 11.27 -30.47 47.87
C PRO A 53 12.80 -30.46 47.68
N ALA A 54 13.29 -29.89 46.57
CA ALA A 54 14.71 -29.74 46.28
C ALA A 54 15.46 -28.82 47.26
N LEU A 55 14.76 -27.93 47.98
CA LEU A 55 15.36 -27.09 49.02
C LEU A 55 15.63 -27.84 50.33
N THR A 56 14.91 -28.95 50.57
CA THR A 56 15.04 -29.77 51.79
C THR A 56 15.74 -31.11 51.56
N ASP A 57 15.80 -31.60 50.31
CA ASP A 57 16.43 -32.85 49.93
C ASP A 57 17.27 -32.65 48.65
N PRO A 58 18.59 -32.44 48.76
CA PRO A 58 19.48 -32.26 47.61
C PRO A 58 19.54 -33.47 46.66
N GLY A 59 19.10 -34.65 47.10
CA GLY A 59 19.00 -35.85 46.26
C GLY A 59 17.69 -35.93 45.46
N TYR A 60 16.72 -35.04 45.69
CA TYR A 60 15.37 -35.11 45.11
C TYR A 60 15.40 -35.16 43.58
N ALA A 61 16.00 -34.15 42.95
CA ALA A 61 16.07 -34.04 41.49
C ALA A 61 16.80 -35.24 40.85
N ALA A 62 17.86 -35.74 41.49
CA ALA A 62 18.58 -36.92 41.01
C ALA A 62 17.70 -38.19 41.02
N ARG A 63 16.86 -38.37 42.05
CA ARG A 63 15.93 -39.50 42.14
C ARG A 63 14.72 -39.35 41.21
N LYS A 64 14.23 -38.13 40.96
CA LYS A 64 13.18 -37.88 39.94
C LYS A 64 13.71 -38.16 38.52
N LEU A 65 14.94 -37.74 38.21
CA LEU A 65 15.62 -38.07 36.95
C LEU A 65 15.88 -39.58 36.78
N GLN A 66 16.17 -40.32 37.86
CA GLN A 66 16.27 -41.78 37.81
C GLN A 66 14.95 -42.46 37.39
N ARG A 67 13.78 -41.91 37.75
CA ARG A 67 12.49 -42.43 37.26
C ARG A 67 12.34 -42.27 35.75
N VAL A 68 12.76 -41.13 35.18
CA VAL A 68 12.77 -40.91 33.71
C VAL A 68 13.62 -41.97 33.01
N GLN A 69 14.78 -42.31 33.57
CA GLN A 69 15.68 -43.33 33.02
C GLN A 69 15.11 -44.75 33.15
N GLN A 70 14.38 -45.05 34.22
CA GLN A 70 13.71 -46.34 34.41
C GLN A 70 12.49 -46.50 33.50
N ALA A 71 11.73 -45.42 33.27
CA ALA A 71 10.61 -45.36 32.33
C ALA A 71 11.03 -45.56 30.87
N ALA A 72 12.27 -45.19 30.51
CA ALA A 72 12.79 -45.30 29.14
C ALA A 72 13.21 -46.73 28.72
N LEU A 73 13.02 -47.74 29.57
CA LEU A 73 13.28 -49.15 29.22
C LEU A 73 12.14 -49.73 28.35
N PRO A 74 12.44 -50.61 27.36
CA PRO A 74 11.48 -50.97 26.34
C PRO A 74 10.38 -51.93 26.84
N ILE A 75 9.28 -51.37 27.32
CA ILE A 75 8.00 -52.08 27.38
C ILE A 75 7.52 -52.30 25.93
N VAL A 76 7.03 -53.51 25.63
CA VAL A 76 6.65 -53.92 24.27
C VAL A 76 5.55 -53.01 23.71
N ALA A 77 5.91 -52.18 22.73
CA ALA A 77 4.98 -51.29 22.06
C ALA A 77 3.92 -52.11 21.28
N ARG A 78 2.66 -52.04 21.71
CA ARG A 78 1.53 -52.39 20.83
C ARG A 78 1.41 -51.29 19.76
N SER A 79 1.35 -51.69 18.49
CA SER A 79 1.35 -50.76 17.36
C SER A 79 0.18 -49.79 17.41
N ILE A 80 0.47 -48.51 17.62
CA ILE A 80 -0.43 -47.40 17.30
C ILE A 80 -0.10 -46.97 15.86
N THR A 81 -1.05 -47.11 14.94
CA THR A 81 -0.86 -46.72 13.54
C THR A 81 -0.83 -45.20 13.41
N SER A 82 0.32 -44.64 13.03
CA SER A 82 0.48 -43.20 12.80
C SER A 82 -0.33 -42.73 11.59
N GLY A 83 -1.46 -42.08 11.84
CA GLY A 83 -2.19 -41.32 10.83
C GLY A 83 -1.39 -40.07 10.45
N ASN A 84 -1.06 -39.92 9.17
CA ASN A 84 -0.35 -38.75 8.67
C ASN A 84 -1.28 -37.53 8.74
N GLN A 85 -0.92 -36.50 9.50
CA GLN A 85 -1.60 -35.19 9.49
C GLN A 85 -0.59 -34.08 9.20
N GLY A 86 -1.01 -33.13 8.37
CA GLY A 86 -0.11 -32.12 7.81
C GLY A 86 0.32 -31.07 8.84
N SER A 87 1.56 -30.60 8.71
CA SER A 87 2.09 -29.48 9.49
C SER A 87 1.41 -28.15 9.11
N ALA A 88 0.26 -27.87 9.71
CA ALA A 88 -0.34 -26.55 9.68
C ALA A 88 0.54 -25.55 10.47
N ALA A 89 0.78 -24.37 9.92
CA ALA A 89 1.49 -23.32 10.64
C ALA A 89 0.62 -22.79 11.79
N ALA A 90 1.19 -22.68 13.00
CA ALA A 90 0.47 -22.28 14.20
C ALA A 90 0.05 -20.80 14.15
N GLY A 91 -1.15 -20.54 13.64
CA GLY A 91 -1.89 -19.31 13.97
C GLY A 91 -2.24 -19.30 15.46
N ALA A 92 -2.38 -18.12 16.05
CA ALA A 92 -2.77 -17.99 17.45
C ALA A 92 -4.21 -18.48 17.67
N GLN A 93 -4.37 -19.68 18.21
CA GLN A 93 -5.66 -20.29 18.55
C GLN A 93 -6.36 -19.41 19.60
N GLN A 94 -7.61 -19.04 19.34
CA GLN A 94 -8.33 -18.07 20.17
C GLN A 94 -8.78 -18.74 21.47
N LEU A 95 -8.18 -18.33 22.60
CA LEU A 95 -8.59 -18.76 23.95
C LEU A 95 -10.11 -18.61 24.13
N PRO A 96 -10.79 -19.55 24.81
CA PRO A 96 -12.22 -19.49 24.96
C PRO A 96 -12.63 -18.33 25.85
N THR A 97 -13.82 -17.79 25.62
CA THR A 97 -14.27 -16.54 26.24
C THR A 97 -14.53 -16.62 27.75
N CYS A 98 -14.53 -17.82 28.34
CA CYS A 98 -14.52 -18.00 29.79
C CYS A 98 -13.14 -17.76 30.44
N PHE A 99 -12.06 -17.75 29.65
CA PHE A 99 -10.69 -17.56 30.09
C PHE A 99 -10.47 -16.07 30.42
N VAL A 100 -10.29 -15.75 31.70
CA VAL A 100 -10.05 -14.38 32.18
C VAL A 100 -8.73 -13.87 31.58
N PRO A 101 -8.73 -12.73 30.85
CA PRO A 101 -7.54 -12.27 30.13
C PRO A 101 -6.32 -12.06 31.04
N LEU A 102 -5.22 -12.72 30.68
CA LEU A 102 -3.93 -12.63 31.37
C LEU A 102 -3.14 -11.42 30.84
N ASP A 103 -3.38 -10.26 31.45
CA ASP A 103 -2.53 -9.08 31.28
C ASP A 103 -1.26 -9.23 32.13
N THR A 104 -0.14 -9.52 31.46
CA THR A 104 1.18 -9.70 32.11
C THR A 104 1.89 -8.39 32.42
N THR A 105 1.32 -7.23 32.08
CA THR A 105 1.87 -5.93 32.44
C THR A 105 1.68 -5.62 33.93
N ALA A 106 2.48 -4.69 34.46
CA ALA A 106 2.32 -4.22 35.84
C ALA A 106 0.95 -3.57 36.10
N ALA A 107 0.33 -2.95 35.08
CA ALA A 107 -1.02 -2.37 35.18
C ALA A 107 -2.10 -3.45 35.29
N GLY A 108 -1.88 -4.63 34.70
CA GLY A 108 -2.76 -5.78 34.80
C GLY A 108 -2.93 -6.32 36.22
N GLY A 109 -2.02 -6.02 37.14
CA GLY A 109 -2.11 -6.42 38.55
C GLY A 109 -2.06 -7.94 38.80
N TRP A 110 -1.62 -8.71 37.80
CA TRP A 110 -1.37 -10.15 37.92
C TRP A 110 0.00 -10.40 38.57
N GLN A 111 0.11 -11.46 39.37
CA GLN A 111 1.34 -11.88 40.02
C GLN A 111 1.77 -13.24 39.46
N HIS A 112 3.06 -13.45 39.20
CA HIS A 112 3.61 -14.77 38.86
C HIS A 112 4.46 -15.33 40.01
N PHE A 113 4.81 -16.61 39.93
CA PHE A 113 5.79 -17.21 40.83
C PHE A 113 7.19 -17.02 40.24
N SER A 114 8.03 -16.22 40.92
CA SER A 114 9.38 -15.94 40.47
C SER A 114 10.30 -17.15 40.71
N ARG A 115 10.95 -17.62 39.64
CA ARG A 115 11.81 -18.82 39.68
C ARG A 115 13.05 -18.66 40.57
N GLN A 116 13.46 -17.42 40.84
CA GLN A 116 14.51 -17.10 41.83
C GLN A 116 14.03 -17.22 43.30
N GLY A 117 12.73 -17.31 43.55
CA GLY A 117 12.11 -17.32 44.88
C GLY A 117 11.89 -18.71 45.48
N GLY A 118 12.64 -19.73 45.07
CA GLY A 118 12.50 -21.11 45.57
C GLY A 118 11.23 -21.83 45.11
N PHE A 119 10.51 -21.29 44.11
CA PHE A 119 9.42 -21.98 43.42
C PHE A 119 9.98 -22.62 42.14
N ALA A 120 9.97 -23.94 42.06
CA ALA A 120 10.63 -24.75 41.04
C ALA A 120 9.73 -25.93 40.62
N ASP A 121 10.33 -27.03 40.16
CA ASP A 121 9.64 -28.32 40.03
C ASP A 121 9.01 -28.77 41.37
N ASP A 122 7.88 -29.50 41.29
CA ASP A 122 7.12 -30.08 42.42
C ASP A 122 6.81 -29.14 43.61
N SER A 123 6.70 -27.84 43.32
CA SER A 123 6.68 -26.77 44.32
C SER A 123 5.27 -26.24 44.56
N TYR A 124 5.03 -25.71 45.76
CA TYR A 124 3.82 -24.95 46.07
C TYR A 124 4.14 -23.56 46.64
N ARG A 125 3.17 -22.65 46.52
CA ARG A 125 3.19 -21.36 47.19
C ARG A 125 1.92 -21.20 48.02
N GLY A 126 2.10 -21.02 49.33
CA GLY A 126 1.01 -20.76 50.26
C GLY A 126 1.43 -20.84 51.73
N PRO A 127 0.52 -20.51 52.66
CA PRO A 127 -0.85 -20.11 52.38
C PRO A 127 -0.98 -18.74 51.69
N ILE A 128 -1.86 -18.66 50.70
CA ILE A 128 -2.23 -17.42 50.01
C ILE A 128 -3.64 -17.04 50.50
N PRO A 129 -3.79 -15.96 51.31
CA PRO A 129 -5.11 -15.49 51.74
C PRO A 129 -5.96 -15.09 50.54
N LEU A 130 -7.20 -15.57 50.49
CA LEU A 130 -8.16 -15.28 49.43
C LEU A 130 -8.68 -13.84 49.50
N GLY A 131 -8.92 -13.34 50.71
CA GLY A 131 -9.63 -12.09 50.98
C GLY A 131 -11.16 -12.25 51.05
N PHE A 132 -11.66 -13.46 50.81
CA PHE A 132 -13.07 -13.87 50.91
C PHE A 132 -13.16 -15.31 51.45
N ASN A 133 -14.36 -15.73 51.83
CA ASN A 133 -14.64 -17.10 52.26
C ASN A 133 -15.09 -17.97 51.07
N PHE A 134 -14.56 -19.18 50.98
CA PHE A 134 -14.87 -20.18 49.97
C PHE A 134 -15.27 -21.50 50.63
N SER A 135 -16.51 -21.95 50.43
CA SER A 135 -16.97 -23.29 50.79
C SER A 135 -16.53 -24.29 49.72
N LEU A 136 -15.99 -25.43 50.16
CA LEU A 136 -15.77 -26.63 49.35
C LEU A 136 -16.42 -27.81 50.08
N TYR A 137 -17.50 -28.33 49.48
CA TYR A 137 -18.37 -29.36 50.05
C TYR A 137 -18.85 -29.07 51.49
N GLY A 138 -19.14 -27.80 51.78
CA GLY A 138 -19.58 -27.29 53.08
C GLY A 138 -18.46 -26.85 54.04
N ASN A 139 -17.20 -27.19 53.75
CA ASN A 139 -16.05 -26.76 54.55
C ASN A 139 -15.58 -25.38 54.07
N VAL A 140 -15.55 -24.39 54.97
CA VAL A 140 -15.17 -23.00 54.62
C VAL A 140 -13.66 -22.79 54.79
N TYR A 141 -13.05 -22.25 53.74
CA TYR A 141 -11.64 -21.86 53.68
C TYR A 141 -11.49 -20.38 53.31
N ASN A 142 -10.40 -19.76 53.78
CA ASN A 142 -10.04 -18.36 53.51
C ASN A 142 -8.61 -18.21 52.93
N GLU A 143 -7.93 -19.33 52.68
CA GLU A 143 -6.59 -19.42 52.12
C GLU A 143 -6.43 -20.64 51.21
N VAL A 144 -5.45 -20.61 50.30
CA VAL A 144 -5.11 -21.71 49.38
C VAL A 144 -3.61 -21.88 49.20
N TYR A 145 -3.21 -23.07 48.75
CA TYR A 145 -1.85 -23.41 48.33
C TYR A 145 -1.89 -23.71 46.82
N ILE A 146 -1.12 -22.97 46.01
CA ILE A 146 -1.07 -23.16 44.55
C ILE A 146 0.18 -23.98 44.20
N ASN A 147 -0.01 -25.05 43.43
CA ASN A 147 1.01 -26.04 43.06
C ASN A 147 1.56 -25.80 41.63
N SER A 148 2.83 -26.13 41.36
CA SER A 148 3.39 -26.20 40.00
C SER A 148 2.55 -27.13 39.13
N ASN A 149 2.17 -28.28 39.71
CA ASN A 149 1.56 -29.44 39.08
C ASN A 149 0.03 -29.27 38.90
N GLY A 150 -0.40 -28.10 38.42
CA GLY A 150 -1.75 -27.86 37.88
C GLY A 150 -2.93 -28.02 38.85
N ASN A 151 -2.70 -27.83 40.15
CA ASN A 151 -3.73 -27.92 41.19
C ASN A 151 -3.63 -26.81 42.25
N ILE A 152 -4.72 -26.59 42.98
CA ILE A 152 -4.72 -25.89 44.27
C ILE A 152 -5.20 -26.82 45.38
N THR A 153 -4.71 -26.60 46.59
CA THR A 153 -5.05 -27.39 47.78
C THR A 153 -5.37 -26.48 48.97
N PHE A 154 -6.12 -27.01 49.94
CA PHE A 154 -6.63 -26.26 51.08
C PHE A 154 -6.14 -26.85 52.41
N GLY A 155 -5.87 -25.97 53.40
CA GLY A 155 -5.38 -26.33 54.73
C GLY A 155 -3.90 -26.72 54.80
N GLN A 156 -3.34 -27.32 53.75
CA GLN A 156 -1.92 -27.64 53.63
C GLN A 156 -1.47 -27.64 52.15
N GLY A 157 -0.17 -27.40 51.93
CA GLY A 157 0.45 -27.55 50.61
C GLY A 157 0.62 -29.02 50.20
N PHE A 158 0.74 -29.26 48.90
CA PHE A 158 0.83 -30.59 48.29
C PHE A 158 1.90 -30.61 47.19
N THR A 159 2.60 -31.74 47.04
CA THR A 159 3.89 -31.81 46.30
C THR A 159 4.01 -33.06 45.42
N THR A 160 2.96 -33.87 45.29
CA THR A 160 2.98 -35.09 44.47
C THR A 160 2.80 -34.74 42.99
N PHE A 161 3.76 -35.10 42.15
CA PHE A 161 3.63 -35.01 40.68
C PHE A 161 2.76 -36.12 40.10
N THR A 162 3.05 -37.37 40.45
CA THR A 162 2.32 -38.55 39.97
C THR A 162 0.83 -38.45 40.26
N ALA A 163 0.06 -38.10 39.22
CA ALA A 163 -1.37 -37.89 39.31
C ALA A 163 -2.11 -39.21 39.61
N THR A 164 -3.08 -39.13 40.51
CA THR A 164 -3.96 -40.27 40.84
C THR A 164 -5.39 -39.92 40.48
N GLY A 165 -6.21 -40.93 40.19
CA GLY A 165 -7.66 -40.72 40.12
C GLY A 165 -8.19 -40.27 41.48
N LEU A 166 -9.20 -39.42 41.48
CA LEU A 166 -9.91 -39.03 42.69
C LEU A 166 -10.84 -40.19 43.14
N PRO A 167 -11.16 -40.32 44.44
CA PRO A 167 -10.87 -39.38 45.53
C PRO A 167 -9.52 -39.61 46.22
N ILE A 168 -9.01 -38.56 46.88
CA ILE A 168 -7.81 -38.61 47.74
C ILE A 168 -8.06 -37.99 49.12
N ALA A 169 -7.12 -38.15 50.05
CA ALA A 169 -7.19 -37.62 51.42
C ALA A 169 -6.76 -36.13 51.57
N VAL A 170 -6.78 -35.36 50.47
CA VAL A 170 -6.35 -33.95 50.42
C VAL A 170 -7.42 -33.09 49.74
N PRO A 171 -8.00 -32.07 50.40
CA PRO A 171 -8.95 -31.16 49.76
C PRO A 171 -8.27 -30.40 48.62
N MET A 172 -8.79 -30.54 47.40
CA MET A 172 -8.10 -30.12 46.17
C MET A 172 -9.07 -29.65 45.10
N ILE A 173 -8.65 -28.68 44.28
CA ILE A 173 -9.23 -28.38 42.98
C ILE A 173 -8.12 -28.50 41.93
N ALA A 174 -8.30 -29.38 40.96
CA ALA A 174 -7.32 -29.73 39.94
C ALA A 174 -7.89 -29.45 38.54
N PRO A 175 -7.64 -28.26 37.95
CA PRO A 175 -7.91 -28.04 36.53
C PRO A 175 -7.04 -28.95 35.63
N PHE A 176 -5.81 -29.28 36.01
CA PHE A 176 -5.00 -30.26 35.27
C PHE A 176 -3.85 -30.82 36.13
N TRP A 177 -4.12 -31.75 37.05
CA TRP A 177 -3.05 -32.32 37.88
C TRP A 177 -2.18 -33.28 37.04
N ALA A 178 -0.93 -32.87 36.81
CA ALA A 178 0.10 -33.60 36.07
C ALA A 178 1.51 -33.11 36.47
N ASP A 179 2.57 -33.81 36.01
CA ASP A 179 3.99 -33.51 36.23
C ASP A 179 4.47 -32.31 35.35
N VAL A 180 4.29 -31.08 35.86
CA VAL A 180 4.45 -29.80 35.13
C VAL A 180 5.84 -29.18 35.36
N ASP A 181 6.58 -28.97 34.28
CA ASP A 181 7.89 -28.30 34.32
C ASP A 181 7.74 -26.79 34.07
N VAL A 182 8.17 -25.98 35.04
CA VAL A 182 8.28 -24.51 34.93
C VAL A 182 9.72 -24.01 35.05
N GLU A 183 10.71 -24.90 35.03
CA GLU A 183 12.10 -24.53 35.31
C GLU A 183 12.80 -23.91 34.09
N LEU A 184 12.52 -24.42 32.89
CA LEU A 184 13.17 -24.01 31.62
C LEU A 184 13.10 -22.50 31.35
N ALA A 185 14.16 -21.79 31.77
CA ALA A 185 14.31 -20.35 31.64
C ALA A 185 14.61 -19.92 30.20
N ASP A 186 14.30 -18.66 29.88
CA ASP A 186 14.71 -18.05 28.61
C ASP A 186 16.24 -17.90 28.58
N THR A 187 16.89 -18.71 27.74
CA THR A 187 18.33 -18.71 27.52
C THR A 187 18.63 -19.02 26.06
N LEU A 188 19.75 -18.50 25.55
CA LEU A 188 20.20 -18.72 24.16
C LEU A 188 20.50 -20.21 23.81
N ALA A 189 20.45 -21.12 24.79
CA ALA A 189 20.65 -22.56 24.60
C ALA A 189 19.34 -23.37 24.52
N THR A 190 18.18 -22.76 24.79
CA THR A 190 16.88 -23.44 24.89
C THR A 190 15.86 -22.78 23.95
N PRO A 191 15.65 -23.30 22.72
CA PRO A 191 14.81 -22.63 21.70
C PRO A 191 13.32 -22.51 22.08
N TYR A 192 12.87 -23.24 23.09
CA TYR A 192 11.50 -23.19 23.62
C TYR A 192 11.55 -23.17 25.16
N PRO A 193 11.53 -21.99 25.83
CA PRO A 193 11.41 -21.93 27.29
C PRO A 193 10.02 -22.38 27.76
N SER A 194 9.92 -22.93 28.98
CA SER A 194 8.60 -23.21 29.58
C SER A 194 7.94 -21.89 30.01
N GLY A 195 6.61 -21.85 29.99
CA GLY A 195 5.80 -20.73 30.43
C GLY A 195 5.80 -20.53 31.95
N ASN A 196 4.80 -19.82 32.47
CA ASN A 196 4.77 -19.40 33.88
C ASN A 196 3.36 -19.51 34.47
N ILE A 197 3.31 -19.67 35.79
CA ILE A 197 2.06 -19.70 36.55
C ILE A 197 1.80 -18.30 37.10
N TRP A 198 0.61 -17.79 36.81
CA TRP A 198 0.12 -16.48 37.19
C TRP A 198 -1.12 -16.60 38.06
N PHE A 199 -1.35 -15.66 38.97
CA PHE A 199 -2.59 -15.56 39.73
C PHE A 199 -2.98 -14.11 39.98
N LYS A 200 -4.28 -13.87 40.16
CA LYS A 200 -4.83 -12.57 40.54
C LYS A 200 -6.00 -12.75 41.49
N ARG A 201 -5.97 -12.00 42.59
CA ARG A 201 -7.07 -11.91 43.55
C ARG A 201 -7.94 -10.70 43.24
N PHE A 202 -9.24 -10.90 43.29
CA PHE A 202 -10.29 -9.89 43.24
C PHE A 202 -11.05 -9.96 44.58
N SER A 203 -11.93 -9.00 44.87
CA SER A 203 -12.74 -9.01 46.11
C SER A 203 -13.73 -10.18 46.19
N ASP A 204 -14.08 -10.78 45.05
CA ASP A 204 -15.10 -11.82 44.90
C ASP A 204 -14.54 -13.16 44.38
N ARG A 205 -13.28 -13.22 43.94
CA ARG A 205 -12.71 -14.41 43.29
C ARG A 205 -11.18 -14.45 43.26
N LEU A 206 -10.63 -15.65 43.16
CA LEU A 206 -9.23 -15.92 42.81
C LEU A 206 -9.19 -16.53 41.41
N VAL A 207 -8.27 -16.06 40.57
CA VAL A 207 -7.95 -16.65 39.27
C VAL A 207 -6.51 -17.13 39.27
N VAL A 208 -6.24 -18.32 38.74
CA VAL A 208 -4.90 -18.93 38.61
C VAL A 208 -4.74 -19.50 37.20
N THR A 209 -3.67 -19.14 36.50
CA THR A 209 -3.40 -19.49 35.10
C THR A 209 -2.03 -20.16 34.97
N TRP A 210 -2.00 -21.42 34.54
CA TRP A 210 -0.81 -22.11 34.09
C TRP A 210 -0.65 -21.83 32.60
N ASN A 211 0.12 -20.78 32.27
CA ASN A 211 0.21 -20.25 30.91
C ASN A 211 1.37 -20.88 30.14
N ARG A 212 1.08 -21.67 29.09
CA ARG A 212 2.05 -22.33 28.19
C ARG A 212 3.12 -23.15 28.92
N VAL A 213 2.71 -23.94 29.91
CA VAL A 213 3.60 -24.76 30.74
C VAL A 213 4.01 -26.07 30.04
N ALA A 214 5.26 -26.47 30.25
CA ALA A 214 5.89 -27.67 29.68
C ALA A 214 5.68 -28.92 30.56
N TYR A 215 6.05 -30.10 30.06
CA TYR A 215 6.07 -31.34 30.84
C TYR A 215 7.49 -31.68 31.32
N PHE A 216 7.55 -32.33 32.48
CA PHE A 216 8.81 -32.86 33.00
C PHE A 216 9.32 -34.01 32.12
N SER A 217 10.63 -34.30 31.99
CA SER A 217 11.77 -33.52 32.45
C SER A 217 12.19 -32.55 31.35
N ARG A 218 11.88 -31.26 31.50
CA ARG A 218 12.32 -30.17 30.64
C ARG A 218 11.97 -30.38 29.16
N GLN A 219 10.73 -30.82 28.89
CA GLN A 219 10.20 -31.06 27.55
C GLN A 219 9.20 -29.96 27.18
N ALA A 220 9.68 -28.94 26.47
CA ALA A 220 8.90 -27.77 26.07
C ALA A 220 8.59 -27.72 24.56
N ASP A 221 8.67 -28.88 23.89
CA ASP A 221 8.19 -29.08 22.51
C ASP A 221 6.66 -29.02 22.41
N LYS A 222 5.97 -29.35 23.51
CA LYS A 222 4.51 -29.23 23.68
C LYS A 222 4.20 -28.44 24.95
N LYS A 223 3.11 -27.66 24.94
CA LYS A 223 2.75 -26.74 26.04
C LYS A 223 1.25 -26.73 26.29
N ASN A 224 0.87 -26.74 27.56
CA ASN A 224 -0.52 -26.65 28.00
C ASN A 224 -0.84 -25.24 28.50
N THR A 225 -2.05 -24.75 28.23
CA THR A 225 -2.54 -23.45 28.72
C THR A 225 -3.89 -23.65 29.40
N PHE A 226 -3.95 -23.54 30.72
CA PHE A 226 -5.19 -23.76 31.48
C PHE A 226 -5.33 -22.81 32.67
N GLN A 227 -6.57 -22.56 33.06
CA GLN A 227 -6.95 -21.59 34.08
C GLN A 227 -8.03 -22.13 35.01
N LEU A 228 -7.89 -21.80 36.29
CA LEU A 228 -8.87 -21.99 37.35
C LEU A 228 -9.40 -20.62 37.80
N THR A 229 -10.71 -20.50 37.97
CA THR A 229 -11.33 -19.44 38.81
C THR A 229 -12.12 -20.07 39.95
N ILE A 230 -11.97 -19.56 41.17
CA ILE A 230 -12.87 -19.86 42.31
C ILE A 230 -13.53 -18.58 42.81
N ARG A 231 -14.85 -18.62 43.10
CA ARG A 231 -15.66 -17.45 43.51
C ARG A 231 -16.13 -17.54 44.96
N ALA A 232 -16.28 -16.39 45.62
CA ALA A 232 -16.86 -16.26 46.94
C ALA A 232 -18.32 -16.74 46.96
N ASN A 233 -18.55 -17.91 47.54
CA ASN A 233 -19.81 -18.66 47.46
C ASN A 233 -20.57 -18.77 48.79
N THR A 234 -20.01 -18.25 49.88
CA THR A 234 -20.66 -18.23 51.21
C THR A 234 -21.54 -16.99 51.44
N ALA A 235 -21.78 -16.18 50.41
CA ALA A 235 -22.63 -14.99 50.52
C ALA A 235 -24.12 -15.38 50.61
N PRO A 236 -24.93 -14.75 51.48
CA PRO A 236 -26.37 -15.02 51.54
C PRO A 236 -27.04 -14.85 50.18
N GLY A 237 -27.73 -15.88 49.70
CA GLY A 237 -28.38 -15.87 48.39
C GLY A 237 -27.49 -16.23 47.19
N PHE A 238 -26.24 -16.65 47.39
CA PHE A 238 -25.40 -17.15 46.30
C PHE A 238 -25.98 -18.44 45.68
N THR A 239 -26.27 -18.42 44.37
CA THR A 239 -26.95 -19.53 43.67
C THR A 239 -26.25 -20.07 42.43
N GLY A 240 -25.23 -19.39 41.90
CA GLY A 240 -24.51 -19.80 40.69
C GLY A 240 -23.33 -20.75 40.93
N ASP A 241 -22.56 -21.00 39.88
CA ASP A 241 -21.32 -21.78 39.94
C ASP A 241 -20.19 -21.05 40.68
N ASP A 242 -19.30 -21.79 41.34
CA ASP A 242 -18.24 -21.26 42.19
C ASP A 242 -16.83 -21.77 41.83
N VAL A 243 -16.72 -22.78 40.97
CA VAL A 243 -15.45 -23.25 40.38
C VAL A 243 -15.57 -23.27 38.86
N PHE A 244 -14.56 -22.75 38.16
CA PHE A 244 -14.49 -22.74 36.69
C PHE A 244 -13.14 -23.24 36.21
N PHE A 245 -13.14 -24.14 35.22
CA PHE A 245 -11.95 -24.53 34.45
C PHE A 245 -12.06 -23.97 33.03
N ALA A 246 -11.00 -23.37 32.53
CA ALA A 246 -10.90 -22.84 31.16
C ALA A 246 -9.58 -23.27 30.53
N TYR A 247 -9.62 -23.81 29.31
CA TYR A 247 -8.46 -24.35 28.62
C TYR A 247 -8.22 -23.63 27.29
N GLY A 248 -6.97 -23.39 26.93
CA GLY A 248 -6.59 -22.94 25.61
C GLY A 248 -6.18 -24.13 24.74
N ASP A 249 -4.95 -24.02 24.25
CA ASP A 249 -4.13 -25.03 23.57
C ASP A 249 -3.57 -26.04 24.60
N MET A 250 -3.94 -27.32 24.49
CA MET A 250 -3.58 -28.43 25.39
C MET A 250 -2.91 -29.57 24.61
N GLN A 251 -1.61 -29.73 24.78
CA GLN A 251 -0.74 -30.51 23.89
C GLN A 251 -0.05 -31.71 24.55
N TRP A 252 -0.15 -31.89 25.87
CA TRP A 252 0.51 -32.98 26.60
C TRP A 252 -0.27 -33.45 27.84
N THR A 253 0.04 -34.66 28.32
CA THR A 253 -0.64 -35.30 29.46
C THR A 253 0.27 -35.78 30.59
N THR A 254 1.44 -36.36 30.27
CA THR A 254 2.26 -37.07 31.26
C THR A 254 3.73 -36.68 31.17
N GLY A 255 4.35 -36.39 32.32
CA GLY A 255 5.78 -36.17 32.44
C GLY A 255 6.60 -37.47 32.40
N GLY A 256 7.88 -37.36 32.04
CA GLY A 256 8.77 -38.51 31.91
C GLY A 256 9.04 -39.28 33.20
N ALA A 257 8.86 -38.67 34.38
CA ALA A 257 8.99 -39.37 35.67
C ALA A 257 7.78 -40.27 35.98
N ASP A 258 6.67 -40.06 35.27
CA ASP A 258 5.41 -40.79 35.34
C ASP A 258 5.20 -41.74 34.14
N GLY A 259 6.26 -42.04 33.39
CA GLY A 259 6.21 -42.93 32.23
C GLY A 259 5.79 -42.26 30.91
N GLY A 260 5.70 -40.94 30.87
CA GLY A 260 5.31 -40.20 29.67
C GLY A 260 6.37 -40.27 28.57
N VAL A 261 5.98 -40.75 27.38
CA VAL A 261 6.79 -40.72 26.15
C VAL A 261 6.22 -39.64 25.23
N ASN A 262 7.05 -38.67 24.84
CA ASN A 262 6.63 -37.49 24.05
C ASN A 262 5.44 -36.71 24.65
N GLY A 263 5.19 -36.84 25.97
CA GLY A 263 4.08 -36.21 26.68
C GLY A 263 2.85 -37.10 26.89
N PHE A 264 2.88 -38.39 26.56
CA PHE A 264 1.71 -39.28 26.55
C PHE A 264 1.98 -40.70 27.07
N GLY A 265 0.92 -41.46 27.32
CA GLY A 265 0.92 -42.91 27.50
C GLY A 265 1.27 -43.43 28.90
N GLY A 266 1.84 -42.61 29.77
CA GLY A 266 2.17 -42.98 31.16
C GLY A 266 0.97 -42.82 32.11
N VAL A 267 1.24 -42.47 33.37
CA VAL A 267 0.19 -42.22 34.38
C VAL A 267 -0.72 -41.07 33.90
N PRO A 268 -2.06 -41.26 33.88
CA PRO A 268 -2.96 -40.21 33.41
C PRO A 268 -3.04 -39.01 34.35
N ALA A 269 -2.95 -37.81 33.77
CA ALA A 269 -3.34 -36.55 34.41
C ALA A 269 -4.79 -36.62 34.88
N THR A 270 -5.12 -35.87 35.94
CA THR A 270 -6.46 -35.89 36.56
C THR A 270 -7.07 -34.50 36.58
N VAL A 271 -8.32 -34.39 36.13
CA VAL A 271 -9.12 -33.15 36.14
C VAL A 271 -10.34 -33.34 37.05
N GLY A 272 -10.50 -32.48 38.06
CA GLY A 272 -11.58 -32.64 39.02
C GLY A 272 -11.48 -31.80 40.30
N VAL A 273 -12.34 -32.11 41.27
CA VAL A 273 -12.45 -31.44 42.57
C VAL A 273 -12.62 -32.51 43.65
N ASN A 274 -11.98 -32.37 44.81
CA ASN A 274 -11.95 -33.40 45.83
C ASN A 274 -12.24 -32.84 47.24
N LYS A 275 -13.18 -33.45 47.97
CA LYS A 275 -13.54 -33.08 49.36
C LYS A 275 -12.41 -33.33 50.38
N GLY A 276 -11.44 -34.18 50.03
CA GLY A 276 -10.35 -34.59 50.93
C GLY A 276 -10.70 -35.71 51.90
N ASN A 277 -11.92 -36.25 51.85
CA ASN A 277 -12.37 -37.32 52.76
C ASN A 277 -12.33 -38.74 52.16
N GLY A 278 -11.64 -38.93 51.03
CA GLY A 278 -11.51 -40.25 50.38
C GLY A 278 -12.81 -40.82 49.80
N VAL A 279 -13.89 -40.04 49.71
CA VAL A 279 -15.21 -40.52 49.23
C VAL A 279 -15.88 -39.58 48.22
N ASN A 280 -15.82 -38.25 48.42
CA ASN A 280 -16.65 -37.30 47.67
C ASN A 280 -15.79 -36.42 46.76
N PHE A 281 -16.08 -36.42 45.46
CA PHE A 281 -15.26 -35.79 44.44
C PHE A 281 -15.99 -35.65 43.09
N ILE A 282 -15.59 -34.64 42.32
CA ILE A 282 -15.85 -34.50 40.90
C ILE A 282 -14.66 -35.06 40.13
N GLN A 283 -14.87 -35.88 39.10
CA GLN A 283 -13.81 -36.25 38.15
C GLN A 283 -14.29 -36.07 36.72
N VAL A 284 -13.85 -34.97 36.10
CA VAL A 284 -14.20 -34.57 34.72
C VAL A 284 -13.59 -35.53 33.71
N GLY A 285 -12.41 -36.06 34.02
CA GLY A 285 -11.72 -37.05 33.20
C GLY A 285 -10.33 -37.36 33.71
N ARG A 286 -9.74 -38.39 33.12
CA ARG A 286 -8.31 -38.71 33.26
C ARG A 286 -7.69 -38.75 31.87
N PHE A 287 -6.49 -38.24 31.69
CA PHE A 287 -5.92 -38.00 30.36
C PHE A 287 -4.51 -38.59 30.24
N ASN A 288 -4.29 -39.49 29.29
CA ASN A 288 -2.93 -39.90 28.86
C ASN A 288 -2.79 -40.08 27.33
N MET A 289 -3.82 -39.78 26.55
CA MET A 289 -3.85 -39.95 25.09
C MET A 289 -3.81 -38.60 24.36
N THR A 290 -3.48 -38.64 23.08
CA THR A 290 -3.70 -37.55 22.11
C THR A 290 -5.00 -37.81 21.34
N GLY A 291 -5.55 -36.76 20.74
CA GLY A 291 -6.83 -36.75 20.05
C GLY A 291 -7.97 -36.28 20.96
N SER A 292 -9.17 -36.19 20.40
CA SER A 292 -10.37 -35.69 21.07
C SER A 292 -11.27 -36.82 21.63
N SER A 293 -10.68 -37.95 22.04
CA SER A 293 -11.45 -39.08 22.60
C SER A 293 -12.12 -38.70 23.92
N HIS A 294 -13.45 -38.79 23.92
CA HIS A 294 -14.36 -38.33 24.97
C HIS A 294 -14.16 -39.06 26.32
N PRO A 295 -14.17 -38.34 27.46
CA PRO A 295 -14.07 -38.95 28.77
C PRO A 295 -15.38 -39.60 29.22
N ASN A 296 -15.30 -40.90 29.51
CA ASN A 296 -16.01 -41.40 30.68
C ASN A 296 -15.17 -41.07 31.93
N ASN A 297 -15.80 -40.97 33.11
CA ASN A 297 -15.12 -40.47 34.32
C ASN A 297 -14.12 -41.48 34.93
N GLN A 298 -13.65 -42.50 34.18
CA GLN A 298 -12.90 -43.66 34.67
C GLN A 298 -11.65 -43.99 33.80
N ASP A 299 -11.82 -44.05 32.48
CA ASP A 299 -10.78 -44.42 31.51
C ASP A 299 -9.89 -43.25 31.07
N PRO A 300 -8.65 -43.51 30.59
CA PRO A 300 -7.80 -42.49 30.00
C PRO A 300 -8.35 -41.94 28.68
N SER A 301 -8.37 -40.63 28.59
CA SER A 301 -8.99 -39.83 27.53
C SER A 301 -7.95 -39.05 26.73
N GLY A 302 -8.37 -38.52 25.58
CA GLY A 302 -7.55 -37.69 24.70
C GLY A 302 -7.51 -36.24 25.16
N VAL A 303 -6.33 -35.64 25.25
CA VAL A 303 -6.16 -34.30 25.83
C VAL A 303 -6.76 -33.19 24.97
N ASP A 304 -6.74 -33.35 23.65
CA ASP A 304 -7.30 -32.42 22.67
C ASP A 304 -8.83 -32.25 22.84
N TRP A 305 -9.50 -33.11 23.62
CA TRP A 305 -10.90 -32.91 24.02
C TRP A 305 -11.09 -31.71 24.97
N LEU A 306 -10.05 -31.34 25.73
CA LEU A 306 -10.08 -30.16 26.60
C LEU A 306 -9.89 -28.85 25.83
N ASP A 307 -9.42 -28.87 24.58
CA ASP A 307 -9.10 -27.66 23.81
C ASP A 307 -10.29 -26.69 23.75
N ASN A 308 -10.05 -25.46 24.19
CA ASN A 308 -11.01 -24.36 24.19
C ASN A 308 -12.32 -24.66 24.97
N GLN A 309 -12.31 -25.64 25.87
CA GLN A 309 -13.45 -25.98 26.72
C GLN A 309 -13.57 -25.07 27.95
N CYS A 310 -14.79 -24.99 28.48
CA CYS A 310 -15.16 -24.24 29.68
C CYS A 310 -16.05 -25.14 30.54
N PHE A 311 -15.65 -25.43 31.77
CA PHE A 311 -16.47 -26.20 32.72
C PHE A 311 -16.77 -25.35 33.94
N SER A 312 -18.00 -25.44 34.45
CA SER A 312 -18.40 -24.78 35.70
C SER A 312 -19.06 -25.77 36.67
N PHE A 313 -18.80 -25.58 37.96
CA PHE A 313 -19.27 -26.44 39.04
C PHE A 313 -19.74 -25.62 40.24
N LYS A 314 -20.61 -26.22 41.05
CA LYS A 314 -21.19 -25.62 42.25
C LYS A 314 -20.83 -26.43 43.49
N VAL A 315 -19.57 -26.33 43.90
CA VAL A 315 -18.94 -27.18 44.92
C VAL A 315 -19.19 -26.70 46.35
N GLY A 316 -19.70 -25.47 46.53
CA GLY A 316 -19.93 -24.87 47.84
C GLY A 316 -21.08 -25.44 48.67
N THR A 317 -21.88 -26.35 48.11
CA THR A 317 -23.01 -26.96 48.81
C THR A 317 -22.56 -27.84 49.97
N SER A 318 -23.41 -28.01 50.99
CA SER A 318 -23.21 -29.01 52.05
C SER A 318 -23.61 -30.43 51.64
N SER A 319 -23.99 -30.64 50.37
CA SER A 319 -24.31 -31.94 49.81
C SER A 319 -23.07 -32.81 49.64
N ASN A 320 -23.29 -34.10 49.48
CA ASN A 320 -22.29 -35.06 48.99
C ASN A 320 -22.45 -35.33 47.47
N ASN A 321 -23.58 -34.93 46.89
CA ASN A 321 -23.86 -34.93 45.44
C ASN A 321 -23.83 -33.49 44.91
N VAL A 322 -23.04 -33.22 43.86
CA VAL A 322 -22.98 -31.92 43.17
C VAL A 322 -23.91 -31.96 41.95
N PRO A 323 -24.69 -30.91 41.65
CA PRO A 323 -25.55 -30.91 40.46
C PRO A 323 -24.74 -30.95 39.14
N PRO A 324 -25.36 -31.34 38.01
CA PRO A 324 -24.69 -31.50 36.72
C PRO A 324 -23.91 -30.26 36.25
N SER A 325 -22.81 -30.50 35.54
CA SER A 325 -22.01 -29.48 34.85
C SER A 325 -22.36 -29.38 33.36
N VAL A 326 -21.99 -28.28 32.69
CA VAL A 326 -22.04 -28.12 31.22
C VAL A 326 -20.70 -27.62 30.67
N THR A 327 -20.36 -28.02 29.44
CA THR A 327 -19.33 -27.38 28.59
C THR A 327 -19.90 -26.99 27.22
N GLY A 328 -19.19 -26.12 26.51
CA GLY A 328 -19.57 -25.59 25.19
C GLY A 328 -20.37 -24.29 25.21
N MET A 329 -20.65 -23.73 26.39
CA MET A 329 -21.38 -22.46 26.53
C MET A 329 -20.56 -21.25 26.03
N PRO A 330 -21.18 -20.29 25.32
CA PRO A 330 -20.53 -19.09 24.82
C PRO A 330 -20.31 -18.03 25.92
N SER A 331 -19.54 -16.98 25.60
CA SER A 331 -19.24 -15.85 26.50
C SER A 331 -20.47 -15.28 27.20
N GLY A 332 -20.43 -15.19 28.53
CA GLY A 332 -21.55 -14.66 29.32
C GLY A 332 -22.89 -15.35 29.02
N ASN A 333 -22.83 -16.62 28.62
CA ASN A 333 -23.91 -17.41 28.05
C ASN A 333 -24.76 -16.64 27.02
N THR A 334 -24.13 -15.89 26.11
CA THR A 334 -24.84 -15.06 25.13
C THR A 334 -24.35 -15.32 23.71
N ILE A 335 -25.28 -15.41 22.74
CA ILE A 335 -25.00 -15.29 21.30
C ILE A 335 -25.73 -14.09 20.70
N THR A 336 -25.05 -13.39 19.79
CA THR A 336 -25.65 -12.33 18.95
C THR A 336 -25.75 -12.80 17.50
N LEU A 337 -26.87 -12.46 16.86
CA LEU A 337 -27.26 -12.84 15.51
C LEU A 337 -27.80 -11.65 14.72
N THR A 338 -27.52 -11.58 13.43
CA THR A 338 -28.29 -10.77 12.46
C THR A 338 -29.37 -11.61 11.77
N LEU A 339 -30.33 -10.96 11.10
CA LEU A 339 -31.30 -11.64 10.25
C LEU A 339 -30.60 -12.47 9.16
N GLY A 340 -30.97 -13.74 9.02
CA GLY A 340 -30.36 -14.70 8.09
C GLY A 340 -29.09 -15.38 8.60
N GLN A 341 -28.43 -14.86 9.65
CA GLN A 341 -27.24 -15.49 10.22
C GLN A 341 -27.62 -16.72 11.08
N THR A 342 -26.80 -17.77 11.04
CA THR A 342 -26.95 -18.98 11.87
C THR A 342 -25.79 -19.13 12.84
N ARG A 343 -26.06 -19.49 14.11
CA ARG A 343 -25.07 -20.06 15.03
C ARG A 343 -25.39 -21.53 15.30
N ASN A 344 -24.34 -22.35 15.36
CA ASN A 344 -24.40 -23.71 15.85
C ASN A 344 -23.58 -23.79 17.15
N LEU A 345 -24.09 -24.49 18.16
CA LEU A 345 -23.41 -24.78 19.43
C LEU A 345 -23.53 -26.26 19.75
N SER A 346 -22.48 -26.83 20.35
CA SER A 346 -22.52 -28.18 20.92
C SER A 346 -22.32 -28.07 22.42
N LEU A 347 -23.32 -28.49 23.20
CA LEU A 347 -23.36 -28.34 24.65
C LEU A 347 -23.34 -29.73 25.29
N GLN A 348 -22.31 -30.05 26.06
CA GLN A 348 -22.20 -31.36 26.72
C GLN A 348 -22.44 -31.24 28.22
N PHE A 349 -23.32 -32.08 28.75
CA PHE A 349 -23.70 -32.11 30.16
C PHE A 349 -23.09 -33.34 30.84
N LEU A 350 -22.59 -33.16 32.05
CA LEU A 350 -21.74 -34.13 32.76
C LEU A 350 -22.23 -34.36 34.19
N GLY A 351 -22.37 -35.63 34.58
CA GLY A 351 -22.49 -36.03 35.98
C GLY A 351 -21.14 -35.81 36.69
N PRO A 352 -21.05 -35.02 37.77
CA PRO A 352 -19.76 -34.65 38.34
C PRO A 352 -19.07 -35.84 39.04
N GLU A 353 -19.82 -36.59 39.84
CA GLU A 353 -19.36 -37.80 40.52
C GLU A 353 -19.29 -39.01 39.55
N VAL A 354 -18.35 -39.92 39.82
CA VAL A 354 -18.11 -41.11 38.98
C VAL A 354 -19.30 -42.08 39.01
N GLY A 355 -19.76 -42.50 37.83
CA GLY A 355 -20.82 -43.50 37.65
C GLY A 355 -22.23 -42.92 37.55
N GLN A 356 -22.39 -41.60 37.59
CA GLN A 356 -23.67 -40.94 37.35
C GLN A 356 -24.09 -40.95 35.87
N SER A 357 -25.36 -40.63 35.65
CA SER A 357 -25.93 -40.28 34.34
C SER A 357 -26.83 -39.05 34.47
N VAL A 358 -26.72 -38.13 33.52
CA VAL A 358 -27.49 -36.88 33.46
C VAL A 358 -28.57 -36.97 32.38
N THR A 359 -29.78 -36.50 32.73
CA THR A 359 -30.85 -36.22 31.77
C THR A 359 -30.99 -34.71 31.58
N VAL A 360 -31.33 -34.26 30.37
CA VAL A 360 -31.45 -32.83 30.05
C VAL A 360 -32.74 -32.57 29.28
N SER A 361 -33.59 -31.70 29.80
CA SER A 361 -34.71 -31.11 29.06
C SER A 361 -34.35 -29.70 28.61
N THR A 362 -34.76 -29.34 27.38
CA THR A 362 -34.49 -28.02 26.79
C THR A 362 -35.81 -27.28 26.58
N ASN A 363 -35.88 -26.04 27.04
CA ASN A 363 -36.94 -25.10 26.72
C ASN A 363 -36.36 -24.00 25.82
N THR A 364 -36.78 -23.95 24.56
CA THR A 364 -36.35 -22.90 23.62
C THR A 364 -37.14 -21.60 23.74
N GLY A 365 -38.08 -21.49 24.70
CA GLY A 365 -38.95 -20.31 24.83
C GLY A 365 -39.90 -20.09 23.65
N GLY A 366 -40.03 -21.08 22.74
CA GLY A 366 -40.76 -20.93 21.48
C GLY A 366 -39.98 -20.23 20.36
N LEU A 367 -38.66 -20.07 20.50
CA LEU A 367 -37.80 -19.38 19.54
C LEU A 367 -37.90 -20.00 18.14
N CYS A 368 -38.33 -19.22 17.15
CA CYS A 368 -38.43 -19.70 15.77
C CYS A 368 -37.04 -20.00 15.18
N ASN A 369 -37.00 -20.79 14.10
CA ASN A 369 -35.78 -21.18 13.38
C ASN A 369 -34.65 -21.70 14.30
N THR A 370 -35.05 -22.43 15.35
CA THR A 370 -34.18 -23.03 16.35
C THR A 370 -34.38 -24.55 16.34
N THR A 371 -33.30 -25.31 16.25
CA THR A 371 -33.34 -26.78 16.34
C THR A 371 -32.42 -27.28 17.45
N VAL A 372 -32.87 -28.30 18.16
CA VAL A 372 -32.14 -28.95 19.26
C VAL A 372 -32.23 -30.45 19.04
N SER A 373 -31.10 -31.15 19.18
CA SER A 373 -31.03 -32.61 19.13
C SER A 373 -30.09 -33.12 20.23
N ASN A 374 -30.35 -34.30 20.77
CA ASN A 374 -29.61 -34.91 21.88
C ASN A 374 -29.11 -36.30 21.44
N ASN A 375 -27.85 -36.64 21.75
CA ASN A 375 -27.29 -37.96 21.45
C ASN A 375 -27.76 -39.08 22.41
N GLY A 376 -28.41 -38.75 23.53
CA GLY A 376 -29.04 -39.72 24.43
C GLY A 376 -28.08 -40.59 25.24
N THR A 377 -26.82 -40.17 25.38
CA THR A 377 -25.83 -40.88 26.22
C THR A 377 -26.02 -40.56 27.70
N SER A 378 -25.27 -41.24 28.59
CA SER A 378 -25.26 -40.95 30.03
C SER A 378 -24.71 -39.57 30.39
N ASN A 379 -23.91 -38.96 29.52
CA ASN A 379 -23.37 -37.61 29.64
C ASN A 379 -23.73 -36.84 28.35
N PRO A 380 -25.00 -36.45 28.19
CA PRO A 380 -25.58 -36.12 26.89
C PRO A 380 -24.96 -34.89 26.25
N THR A 381 -24.82 -34.95 24.92
CA THR A 381 -24.41 -33.83 24.07
C THR A 381 -25.61 -33.33 23.30
N LEU A 382 -25.95 -32.06 23.48
CA LEU A 382 -26.92 -31.33 22.67
C LEU A 382 -26.23 -30.66 21.50
N SER A 383 -26.80 -30.79 20.31
CA SER A 383 -26.49 -29.95 19.14
C SER A 383 -27.63 -28.96 18.94
N LEU A 384 -27.31 -27.68 19.12
CA LEU A 384 -28.21 -26.53 18.98
C LEU A 384 -27.86 -25.77 17.69
N SER A 385 -28.87 -25.41 16.90
CA SER A 385 -28.76 -24.44 15.81
C SER A 385 -29.81 -23.35 15.97
N VAL A 386 -29.42 -22.09 15.76
CA VAL A 386 -30.30 -20.91 15.84
C VAL A 386 -30.04 -20.00 14.65
N THR A 387 -31.07 -19.69 13.86
CA THR A 387 -30.99 -18.73 12.75
C THR A 387 -31.81 -17.48 13.05
N GLY A 388 -31.21 -16.30 12.91
CA GLY A 388 -31.88 -15.01 13.10
C GLY A 388 -32.97 -14.77 12.05
N ALA A 389 -34.15 -14.35 12.47
CA ALA A 389 -35.34 -14.15 11.66
C ALA A 389 -36.29 -13.12 12.28
N ALA A 390 -37.21 -12.57 11.49
CA ALA A 390 -38.15 -11.55 11.97
C ALA A 390 -39.00 -12.02 13.18
N CYS A 391 -39.27 -13.33 13.28
CA CYS A 391 -40.01 -13.96 14.36
C CYS A 391 -39.20 -14.22 15.66
N ASN A 392 -37.89 -13.98 15.67
CA ASN A 392 -37.05 -14.11 16.87
C ASN A 392 -36.19 -12.87 17.16
N LEU A 393 -36.53 -11.71 16.60
CA LEU A 393 -35.94 -10.41 16.94
C LEU A 393 -36.01 -10.10 18.44
N GLY A 394 -35.00 -9.40 18.96
CA GLY A 394 -34.89 -9.03 20.38
C GLY A 394 -34.02 -9.98 21.19
N SER A 395 -34.20 -9.98 22.51
CA SER A 395 -33.44 -10.82 23.46
C SER A 395 -34.32 -11.94 24.01
N HIS A 396 -33.88 -13.17 23.84
CA HIS A 396 -34.58 -14.40 24.22
C HIS A 396 -33.69 -15.28 25.10
N VAL A 397 -34.26 -16.27 25.79
CA VAL A 397 -33.51 -17.23 26.60
C VAL A 397 -33.89 -18.66 26.22
N ILE A 398 -32.88 -19.49 25.99
CA ILE A 398 -33.00 -20.95 25.89
C ILE A 398 -32.49 -21.52 27.22
N SER A 399 -33.34 -22.27 27.92
CA SER A 399 -33.03 -22.88 29.22
C SER A 399 -32.82 -24.38 29.09
N PHE A 400 -31.74 -24.89 29.68
CA PHE A 400 -31.40 -26.31 29.74
C PHE A 400 -31.45 -26.76 31.19
N GLN A 401 -32.44 -27.58 31.55
CA GLN A 401 -32.55 -28.18 32.87
C GLN A 401 -31.87 -29.55 32.85
N ALA A 402 -30.70 -29.64 33.48
CA ALA A 402 -29.99 -30.89 33.71
C ALA A 402 -30.38 -31.49 35.07
N VAL A 403 -30.47 -32.82 35.16
CA VAL A 403 -30.80 -33.59 36.36
C VAL A 403 -29.96 -34.87 36.40
N ASP A 404 -29.25 -35.13 37.50
CA ASP A 404 -28.48 -36.36 37.71
C ASP A 404 -29.32 -37.52 38.28
N ASN A 405 -28.68 -38.67 38.51
CA ASN A 405 -29.24 -39.83 39.19
C ASN A 405 -28.58 -40.09 40.56
N GLY A 406 -27.98 -39.07 41.17
CA GLY A 406 -27.31 -39.15 42.47
C GLY A 406 -28.29 -39.30 43.65
N SER A 407 -27.74 -39.32 44.87
CA SER A 407 -28.54 -39.47 46.10
C SER A 407 -28.08 -38.47 47.18
N PRO A 408 -28.90 -37.46 47.54
CA PRO A 408 -30.15 -37.07 46.89
C PRO A 408 -29.90 -36.60 45.45
N VAL A 409 -30.87 -36.80 44.55
CA VAL A 409 -30.83 -36.29 43.17
C VAL A 409 -30.63 -34.77 43.19
N ALA A 410 -29.70 -34.27 42.39
CA ALA A 410 -29.49 -32.84 42.20
C ALA A 410 -29.80 -32.42 40.74
N SER A 411 -29.88 -31.12 40.54
CA SER A 411 -30.28 -30.53 39.26
C SER A 411 -29.77 -29.10 39.12
N GLN A 412 -29.54 -28.68 37.88
CA GLN A 412 -29.09 -27.33 37.55
C GLN A 412 -29.69 -26.86 36.24
N GLN A 413 -30.21 -25.64 36.25
CA GLN A 413 -30.62 -24.92 35.06
C GLN A 413 -29.45 -24.10 34.53
N PHE A 414 -29.23 -24.18 33.22
CA PHE A 414 -28.31 -23.32 32.48
C PHE A 414 -29.08 -22.51 31.45
N ASP A 415 -28.90 -21.20 31.45
CA ASP A 415 -29.58 -20.29 30.54
C ASP A 415 -28.61 -19.73 29.50
N LEU A 416 -29.04 -19.74 28.23
CA LEU A 416 -28.36 -19.16 27.07
C LEU A 416 -29.22 -18.01 26.52
N THR A 417 -28.70 -16.79 26.58
CA THR A 417 -29.31 -15.61 25.95
C THR A 417 -29.04 -15.60 24.44
N VAL A 418 -30.08 -15.35 23.65
CA VAL A 418 -30.01 -15.17 22.20
C VAL A 418 -30.48 -13.76 21.87
N VAL A 419 -29.60 -12.94 21.31
CA VAL A 419 -29.90 -11.57 20.87
C VAL A 419 -29.93 -11.51 19.35
N VAL A 420 -31.11 -11.30 18.76
CA VAL A 420 -31.25 -11.16 17.30
C VAL A 420 -31.52 -9.71 16.93
N LEU A 421 -30.61 -9.15 16.13
CA LEU A 421 -30.60 -7.76 15.69
C LEU A 421 -31.15 -7.63 14.25
N ALA A 422 -31.91 -6.56 14.01
CA ALA A 422 -32.49 -6.29 12.68
C ALA A 422 -31.48 -5.85 11.62
N SER A 423 -30.30 -5.37 12.02
CA SER A 423 -29.17 -5.00 11.15
C SER A 423 -27.87 -5.05 11.95
N ASN A 424 -26.72 -5.20 11.27
CA ASN A 424 -25.43 -4.96 11.91
C ASN A 424 -25.19 -3.44 11.97
N GLN A 425 -24.89 -2.91 13.15
CA GLN A 425 -24.80 -1.47 13.38
C GLN A 425 -23.42 -1.09 13.88
N TRP A 426 -22.88 -0.01 13.32
CA TRP A 426 -21.63 0.55 13.79
C TRP A 426 -21.82 1.19 15.17
N THR A 427 -21.03 0.77 16.15
CA THR A 427 -21.04 1.28 17.54
C THR A 427 -19.91 2.26 17.80
N GLY A 428 -18.77 2.13 17.10
CA GLY A 428 -17.56 2.93 17.33
C GLY A 428 -16.99 2.83 18.74
N ALA A 429 -17.28 1.72 19.45
CA ALA A 429 -17.02 1.59 20.89
C ALA A 429 -15.52 1.52 21.24
N VAL A 430 -14.69 0.98 20.35
CA VAL A 430 -13.25 0.79 20.57
C VAL A 430 -12.44 1.79 19.75
N SER A 431 -12.60 1.77 18.43
CA SER A 431 -11.75 2.47 17.47
C SER A 431 -12.56 3.09 16.32
N THR A 432 -11.88 3.73 15.36
CA THR A 432 -12.48 4.18 14.09
C THR A 432 -12.36 3.13 12.98
N VAL A 433 -11.72 1.99 13.23
CA VAL A 433 -11.35 1.02 12.19
C VAL A 433 -12.57 0.21 11.76
N TYR A 434 -13.00 0.34 10.49
CA TYR A 434 -14.18 -0.37 9.96
C TYR A 434 -14.08 -1.89 10.14
N THR A 435 -12.87 -2.45 10.01
CA THR A 435 -12.58 -3.89 10.07
C THR A 435 -12.26 -4.42 11.48
N ASP A 436 -12.47 -3.61 12.52
CA ASP A 436 -12.40 -4.04 13.92
C ASP A 436 -13.78 -4.55 14.37
N PRO A 437 -13.95 -5.86 14.66
CA PRO A 437 -15.25 -6.45 14.97
C PRO A 437 -15.86 -5.91 16.28
N ALA A 438 -15.07 -5.32 17.18
CA ALA A 438 -15.57 -4.74 18.43
C ALA A 438 -16.30 -3.40 18.23
N ASN A 439 -16.23 -2.80 17.04
CA ASN A 439 -17.02 -1.62 16.66
C ASN A 439 -18.38 -1.96 16.02
N TRP A 440 -18.80 -3.23 16.04
CA TRP A 440 -20.03 -3.70 15.41
C TRP A 440 -20.99 -4.34 16.42
N SER A 441 -22.29 -4.07 16.31
CA SER A 441 -23.29 -4.58 17.25
C SER A 441 -23.41 -6.11 17.23
N ALA A 442 -23.09 -6.76 16.10
CA ALA A 442 -23.00 -8.21 15.98
C ALA A 442 -21.66 -8.81 16.48
N SER A 443 -20.73 -7.99 16.99
CA SER A 443 -19.35 -8.37 17.31
C SER A 443 -18.60 -9.04 16.14
N ALA A 444 -18.93 -8.64 14.92
CA ALA A 444 -18.40 -9.19 13.68
C ALA A 444 -18.39 -8.12 12.57
N VAL A 445 -17.35 -8.12 11.74
CA VAL A 445 -17.24 -7.22 10.57
C VAL A 445 -18.28 -7.63 9.51
N PRO A 446 -19.04 -6.69 8.94
CA PRO A 446 -20.01 -6.97 7.87
C PRO A 446 -19.42 -7.65 6.64
N THR A 447 -20.25 -8.45 5.99
CA THR A 447 -19.97 -9.15 4.73
C THR A 447 -20.96 -8.73 3.64
N ALA A 448 -20.73 -9.16 2.39
CA ALA A 448 -21.61 -8.86 1.26
C ALA A 448 -23.07 -9.37 1.39
N ALA A 449 -23.39 -10.14 2.43
CA ALA A 449 -24.74 -10.57 2.75
C ALA A 449 -25.43 -9.70 3.83
N ASP A 450 -24.69 -8.86 4.55
CA ASP A 450 -25.19 -8.09 5.70
C ASP A 450 -25.76 -6.73 5.28
N ASP A 451 -26.92 -6.38 5.84
CA ASP A 451 -27.47 -5.03 5.80
C ASP A 451 -26.94 -4.21 6.99
N VAL A 452 -26.34 -3.05 6.68
CA VAL A 452 -25.54 -2.27 7.61
C VAL A 452 -26.11 -0.88 7.85
N THR A 453 -26.15 -0.46 9.12
CA THR A 453 -26.46 0.93 9.50
C THR A 453 -25.28 1.59 10.22
N ILE A 454 -24.96 2.82 9.82
CA ILE A 454 -24.03 3.71 10.54
C ILE A 454 -24.88 4.81 11.20
N PRO A 455 -25.20 4.66 12.50
CA PRO A 455 -26.02 5.62 13.24
C PRO A 455 -25.23 6.88 13.62
N SER A 456 -25.95 7.96 13.95
CA SER A 456 -25.36 9.17 14.54
C SER A 456 -25.28 9.06 16.07
N GLY A 457 -24.51 9.95 16.71
CA GLY A 457 -24.34 9.97 18.17
C GLY A 457 -23.36 8.94 18.75
N VAL A 458 -22.77 8.07 17.92
CA VAL A 458 -21.71 7.13 18.34
C VAL A 458 -20.39 7.84 18.70
N PRO A 459 -19.55 7.29 19.60
CA PRO A 459 -18.33 7.97 20.07
C PRO A 459 -17.25 8.15 18.99
N ARG A 460 -17.27 7.33 17.93
CA ARG A 460 -16.31 7.30 16.84
C ARG A 460 -17.03 6.96 15.54
N MET A 461 -16.69 7.62 14.44
CA MET A 461 -17.23 7.31 13.10
C MET A 461 -16.29 6.39 12.32
N PRO A 462 -16.81 5.51 11.43
CA PRO A 462 -16.01 4.50 10.75
C PRO A 462 -15.10 5.08 9.65
N VAL A 463 -13.88 4.57 9.62
CA VAL A 463 -12.86 4.78 8.59
C VAL A 463 -12.48 3.42 8.01
N LEU A 464 -12.65 3.26 6.70
CA LEU A 464 -12.28 2.07 5.93
C LEU A 464 -11.07 2.37 5.04
N SER A 465 -9.96 1.68 5.29
CA SER A 465 -8.70 1.78 4.51
C SER A 465 -8.38 0.54 3.67
N THR A 466 -9.27 -0.46 3.67
CA THR A 466 -9.12 -1.75 2.97
C THR A 466 -10.34 -2.04 2.11
N ALA A 467 -10.36 -3.19 1.43
CA ALA A 467 -11.60 -3.70 0.85
C ALA A 467 -12.60 -4.11 1.95
N ALA A 468 -13.88 -3.80 1.75
CA ALA A 468 -15.02 -4.35 2.50
C ALA A 468 -16.26 -4.38 1.58
N ALA A 469 -17.24 -5.22 1.92
CA ALA A 469 -18.48 -5.36 1.16
C ALA A 469 -19.68 -5.51 2.10
N VAL A 470 -20.82 -4.97 1.68
CA VAL A 470 -22.13 -5.10 2.35
C VAL A 470 -23.22 -5.38 1.31
N ASN A 471 -24.40 -5.79 1.76
CA ASN A 471 -25.60 -5.77 0.92
C ASN A 471 -26.12 -4.31 0.82
N ASN A 472 -27.05 -3.88 1.68
CA ASN A 472 -27.45 -2.47 1.76
C ASN A 472 -26.59 -1.69 2.78
N LEU A 473 -26.30 -0.41 2.50
CA LEU A 473 -25.75 0.54 3.48
C LEU A 473 -26.76 1.66 3.79
N THR A 474 -27.03 1.89 5.07
CA THR A 474 -27.68 3.10 5.58
C THR A 474 -26.71 3.97 6.37
N ILE A 475 -26.58 5.25 6.01
CA ILE A 475 -25.88 6.28 6.82
C ILE A 475 -26.95 7.21 7.39
N ALA A 476 -27.03 7.32 8.71
CA ALA A 476 -28.01 8.17 9.40
C ALA A 476 -27.67 9.66 9.27
N SER A 477 -28.67 10.53 9.47
CA SER A 477 -28.43 11.97 9.54
C SER A 477 -27.55 12.33 10.75
N GLY A 478 -26.52 13.13 10.52
CA GLY A 478 -25.46 13.43 11.49
C GLY A 478 -24.36 12.34 11.63
N ALA A 479 -24.40 11.27 10.83
CA ALA A 479 -23.36 10.25 10.77
C ALA A 479 -22.46 10.44 9.53
N ASN A 480 -21.29 9.79 9.52
CA ASN A 480 -20.46 9.72 8.32
C ASN A 480 -19.75 8.36 8.17
N LEU A 481 -19.40 8.02 6.92
CA LEU A 481 -18.46 6.94 6.58
C LEU A 481 -17.30 7.54 5.79
N THR A 482 -16.08 7.33 6.27
CA THR A 482 -14.86 7.69 5.54
C THR A 482 -14.29 6.47 4.82
N VAL A 483 -14.28 6.48 3.49
CA VAL A 483 -13.50 5.51 2.68
C VAL A 483 -12.16 6.18 2.36
N ALA A 484 -11.12 5.79 3.10
CA ALA A 484 -9.78 6.34 2.98
C ALA A 484 -9.06 5.85 1.71
N ALA A 485 -7.90 6.45 1.38
CA ALA A 485 -7.06 5.98 0.29
C ALA A 485 -6.70 4.50 0.47
N GLY A 486 -6.81 3.72 -0.60
CA GLY A 486 -6.69 2.25 -0.58
C GLY A 486 -7.96 1.50 -0.14
N GLY A 487 -8.92 2.18 0.46
CA GLY A 487 -10.23 1.62 0.80
C GLY A 487 -11.10 1.38 -0.44
N VAL A 488 -11.80 0.24 -0.46
CA VAL A 488 -12.77 -0.12 -1.50
C VAL A 488 -14.04 -0.61 -0.81
N PHE A 489 -15.11 0.19 -0.89
CA PHE A 489 -16.40 -0.16 -0.30
C PHE A 489 -17.35 -0.68 -1.37
N THR A 490 -17.82 -1.92 -1.22
CA THR A 490 -18.61 -2.62 -2.24
C THR A 490 -20.06 -2.83 -1.80
N LEU A 491 -21.00 -2.45 -2.65
CA LEU A 491 -22.44 -2.56 -2.46
C LEU A 491 -23.05 -3.66 -3.35
N GLY A 492 -23.62 -4.68 -2.73
CA GLY A 492 -24.53 -5.61 -3.41
C GLY A 492 -25.90 -4.98 -3.64
N GLY A 493 -26.43 -4.30 -2.63
CA GLY A 493 -27.72 -3.63 -2.59
C GLY A 493 -27.62 -2.10 -2.67
N ASN A 494 -28.58 -1.42 -2.06
CA ASN A 494 -28.78 0.02 -2.18
C ASN A 494 -27.95 0.83 -1.16
N LEU A 495 -27.71 2.10 -1.48
CA LEU A 495 -27.14 3.09 -0.58
C LEU A 495 -28.23 4.08 -0.14
N THR A 496 -28.57 4.11 1.15
CA THR A 496 -29.44 5.14 1.74
C THR A 496 -28.60 6.05 2.63
N ASN A 497 -28.08 7.15 2.10
CA ASN A 497 -27.22 8.08 2.82
C ASN A 497 -27.96 9.38 3.14
N ASN A 498 -28.20 9.61 4.43
CA ASN A 498 -28.77 10.84 4.98
C ASN A 498 -27.72 11.69 5.74
N GLY A 499 -26.46 11.25 5.75
CA GLY A 499 -25.31 11.90 6.36
C GLY A 499 -24.24 12.21 5.32
N LEU A 500 -23.00 11.81 5.58
CA LEU A 500 -21.87 12.00 4.66
C LEU A 500 -21.18 10.68 4.30
N LEU A 501 -20.97 10.43 3.01
CA LEU A 501 -20.05 9.40 2.51
C LEU A 501 -18.86 10.09 1.85
N LEU A 502 -17.65 9.96 2.40
CA LEU A 502 -16.51 10.79 1.98
C LEU A 502 -15.18 10.04 1.85
N GLY A 503 -14.26 10.55 1.03
CA GLY A 503 -12.83 10.25 1.14
C GLY A 503 -12.11 9.80 -0.13
N ALA A 504 -10.82 9.48 0.02
CA ALA A 504 -9.90 9.17 -1.08
C ALA A 504 -9.94 7.71 -1.59
N GLY A 505 -10.95 6.93 -1.20
CA GLY A 505 -11.14 5.55 -1.61
C GLY A 505 -12.00 5.34 -2.86
N THR A 506 -12.48 4.11 -3.04
CA THR A 506 -13.39 3.71 -4.13
C THR A 506 -14.73 3.25 -3.58
N LEU A 507 -15.83 3.76 -4.12
CA LEU A 507 -17.16 3.16 -4.01
C LEU A 507 -17.41 2.24 -5.21
N GLN A 508 -17.91 1.03 -4.97
CA GLN A 508 -18.18 0.05 -6.02
C GLN A 508 -19.56 -0.58 -5.86
N THR A 509 -20.25 -0.88 -6.96
CA THR A 509 -21.42 -1.75 -6.95
C THR A 509 -21.13 -3.09 -7.64
N ASN A 510 -21.69 -4.19 -7.14
CA ASN A 510 -21.45 -5.54 -7.67
C ASN A 510 -22.66 -6.48 -7.67
N GLY A 511 -23.82 -6.07 -7.17
CA GLY A 511 -25.01 -6.93 -7.11
C GLY A 511 -25.68 -7.18 -8.47
N ALA A 512 -26.55 -8.18 -8.49
CA ALA A 512 -27.22 -8.67 -9.71
C ALA A 512 -28.36 -7.77 -10.23
N ALA A 513 -28.80 -6.78 -9.46
CA ALA A 513 -29.82 -5.79 -9.82
C ALA A 513 -29.24 -4.36 -9.74
N SER A 514 -29.83 -3.41 -10.45
CA SER A 514 -29.37 -2.00 -10.46
C SER A 514 -29.47 -1.37 -9.07
N GLN A 515 -28.39 -0.81 -8.56
CA GLN A 515 -28.35 -0.21 -7.23
C GLN A 515 -28.92 1.22 -7.22
N SER A 516 -29.83 1.51 -6.29
CA SER A 516 -30.32 2.87 -6.03
C SER A 516 -29.46 3.54 -4.96
N PHE A 517 -29.02 4.78 -5.24
CA PHE A 517 -28.36 5.65 -4.28
C PHE A 517 -29.34 6.75 -3.88
N SER A 518 -29.85 6.75 -2.65
CA SER A 518 -30.93 7.64 -2.17
C SER A 518 -30.62 8.25 -0.80
N GLY A 519 -31.46 9.21 -0.38
CA GLY A 519 -31.37 9.88 0.92
C GLY A 519 -31.09 11.38 0.79
N THR A 520 -31.03 12.08 1.93
CA THR A 520 -30.83 13.55 1.97
C THR A 520 -29.38 13.99 2.20
N GLY A 521 -28.45 13.04 2.23
CA GLY A 521 -27.03 13.29 2.45
C GLY A 521 -26.28 13.65 1.16
N SER A 522 -24.96 13.74 1.26
CA SER A 522 -24.06 13.86 0.11
C SER A 522 -22.98 12.79 0.13
N ALA A 523 -22.54 12.38 -1.06
CA ALA A 523 -21.37 11.52 -1.26
C ALA A 523 -20.29 12.28 -2.04
N SER A 524 -19.03 12.25 -1.57
CA SER A 524 -17.88 12.88 -2.21
C SER A 524 -16.65 11.97 -2.10
N ILE A 525 -16.35 11.24 -3.17
CA ILE A 525 -15.38 10.13 -3.14
C ILE A 525 -14.45 10.16 -4.35
N TYR A 526 -13.20 9.72 -4.19
CA TYR A 526 -12.23 9.71 -5.28
C TYR A 526 -12.70 8.94 -6.52
N ARG A 527 -13.18 7.71 -6.32
CA ARG A 527 -13.48 6.80 -7.44
C ARG A 527 -14.84 6.13 -7.25
N ALA A 528 -15.55 5.94 -8.35
CA ALA A 528 -16.76 5.12 -8.41
C ALA A 528 -16.63 4.05 -9.50
N THR A 529 -17.02 2.81 -9.19
CA THR A 529 -17.10 1.70 -10.15
C THR A 529 -18.52 1.14 -10.18
N ILE A 530 -19.24 1.40 -11.25
CA ILE A 530 -20.62 0.90 -11.45
C ILE A 530 -20.54 -0.51 -12.04
N GLY A 531 -21.18 -1.46 -11.36
CA GLY A 531 -21.28 -2.86 -11.78
C GLY A 531 -22.15 -3.05 -13.03
N ALA A 532 -22.12 -4.26 -13.60
CA ALA A 532 -22.81 -4.57 -14.86
C ALA A 532 -24.34 -4.36 -14.82
N ALA A 533 -24.97 -4.50 -13.65
CA ALA A 533 -26.40 -4.25 -13.46
C ALA A 533 -26.80 -2.76 -13.51
N GLY A 534 -25.82 -1.85 -13.47
CA GLY A 534 -26.04 -0.40 -13.46
C GLY A 534 -26.39 0.17 -12.09
N ALA A 535 -26.64 1.49 -12.04
CA ALA A 535 -27.08 2.19 -10.83
C ALA A 535 -27.91 3.44 -11.16
N VAL A 536 -28.63 3.96 -10.16
CA VAL A 536 -29.46 5.17 -10.25
C VAL A 536 -29.15 6.12 -9.10
N LEU A 537 -28.81 7.37 -9.41
CA LEU A 537 -28.57 8.42 -8.43
C LEU A 537 -29.85 9.20 -8.14
N ASN A 538 -30.30 9.12 -6.89
CA ASN A 538 -31.40 9.89 -6.30
C ASN A 538 -30.90 10.74 -5.11
N GLN A 539 -29.58 10.92 -4.99
CA GLN A 539 -28.86 11.80 -4.07
C GLN A 539 -27.58 12.30 -4.75
N PRO A 540 -27.00 13.45 -4.35
CA PRO A 540 -25.74 13.96 -4.90
C PRO A 540 -24.54 13.01 -4.74
N LEU A 541 -23.82 12.77 -5.83
CA LEU A 541 -22.54 12.06 -5.88
C LEU A 541 -21.48 12.91 -6.59
N ALA A 542 -20.49 13.35 -5.80
CA ALA A 542 -19.30 14.06 -6.23
C ALA A 542 -18.13 13.08 -6.41
N LEU A 543 -17.41 13.19 -7.53
CA LEU A 543 -16.23 12.37 -7.85
C LEU A 543 -15.01 13.23 -8.19
N ASP A 544 -13.88 13.02 -7.52
CA ASP A 544 -12.63 13.79 -7.76
C ASP A 544 -11.75 13.23 -8.88
N GLN A 545 -11.81 11.92 -9.14
CA GLN A 545 -10.80 11.22 -9.96
C GLN A 545 -11.37 10.34 -11.08
N LEU A 546 -12.11 9.26 -10.78
CA LEU A 546 -12.51 8.30 -11.83
C LEU A 546 -13.90 7.69 -11.62
N LEU A 547 -14.75 7.83 -12.64
CA LEU A 547 -15.95 7.00 -12.82
C LEU A 547 -15.65 5.88 -13.83
N THR A 548 -15.76 4.62 -13.40
CA THR A 548 -15.67 3.44 -14.27
C THR A 548 -17.04 2.79 -14.42
N LEU A 549 -17.50 2.62 -15.66
CA LEU A 549 -18.83 2.11 -15.98
C LEU A 549 -18.74 0.74 -16.65
N ASN A 550 -19.20 -0.29 -15.95
CA ASN A 550 -19.44 -1.63 -16.54
C ASN A 550 -20.93 -1.87 -16.85
N GLY A 551 -21.81 -1.07 -16.24
CA GLY A 551 -23.23 -0.95 -16.54
C GLY A 551 -23.64 0.52 -16.55
N ASN A 552 -24.90 0.80 -16.93
CA ASN A 552 -25.39 2.17 -17.08
C ASN A 552 -25.59 2.89 -15.75
N LEU A 553 -25.34 4.20 -15.72
CA LEU A 553 -25.57 5.07 -14.57
C LEU A 553 -26.63 6.11 -14.92
N THR A 554 -27.78 6.10 -14.25
CA THR A 554 -28.77 7.18 -14.38
C THR A 554 -28.44 8.27 -13.37
N SER A 555 -28.03 9.45 -13.86
CA SER A 555 -27.58 10.58 -13.02
C SER A 555 -28.73 11.34 -12.35
N ASN A 556 -29.86 11.51 -13.04
CA ASN A 556 -30.96 12.41 -12.63
C ASN A 556 -30.52 13.86 -12.29
N GLY A 557 -29.35 14.30 -12.75
CA GLY A 557 -28.77 15.61 -12.38
C GLY A 557 -27.96 15.62 -11.09
N ASN A 558 -27.71 14.46 -10.47
CA ASN A 558 -27.04 14.34 -9.18
C ASN A 558 -25.52 14.03 -9.25
N LEU A 559 -24.97 13.72 -10.43
CA LEU A 559 -23.54 13.46 -10.59
C LEU A 559 -22.74 14.75 -10.81
N THR A 560 -21.68 14.95 -10.02
CA THR A 560 -20.65 15.97 -10.25
C THR A 560 -19.29 15.31 -10.48
N LEU A 561 -18.61 15.69 -11.56
CA LEU A 561 -17.23 15.33 -11.85
C LEU A 561 -16.34 16.55 -11.53
N HIS A 562 -15.61 16.49 -10.42
CA HIS A 562 -14.85 17.62 -9.87
C HIS A 562 -13.52 17.90 -10.56
N SER A 563 -13.01 19.12 -10.37
CA SER A 563 -11.68 19.54 -10.81
C SER A 563 -11.03 20.38 -9.71
N ARG A 564 -10.01 19.81 -9.04
CA ARG A 564 -9.47 20.38 -7.81
C ARG A 564 -8.82 21.75 -8.03
N ILE A 565 -8.97 22.64 -7.04
CA ILE A 565 -8.53 24.05 -7.09
C ILE A 565 -7.00 24.27 -7.08
N ASP A 566 -6.22 23.20 -6.97
CA ASP A 566 -4.76 23.17 -7.18
C ASP A 566 -4.37 22.59 -8.55
N GLY A 567 -5.32 21.99 -9.28
CA GLY A 567 -5.11 21.28 -10.54
C GLY A 567 -4.50 19.87 -10.39
N SER A 568 -4.36 19.36 -9.16
CA SER A 568 -3.79 18.03 -8.88
C SER A 568 -4.60 16.91 -9.54
N GLU A 569 -5.92 17.05 -9.54
CA GLU A 569 -6.87 16.08 -10.09
C GLU A 569 -7.98 16.78 -10.86
N THR A 570 -8.46 16.08 -11.88
CA THR A 570 -9.71 16.37 -12.57
C THR A 570 -10.36 15.03 -12.91
N ALA A 571 -11.65 14.92 -12.62
CA ALA A 571 -12.37 13.68 -12.79
C ALA A 571 -12.58 13.33 -14.28
N MET A 572 -12.58 12.04 -14.59
CA MET A 572 -12.90 11.53 -15.93
C MET A 572 -13.75 10.26 -15.87
N VAL A 573 -14.37 9.92 -16.99
CA VAL A 573 -15.22 8.73 -17.15
C VAL A 573 -14.61 7.74 -18.13
N VAL A 574 -14.59 6.46 -17.73
CA VAL A 574 -14.24 5.31 -18.57
C VAL A 574 -15.48 4.45 -18.78
N ASN A 575 -15.82 4.21 -20.04
CA ASN A 575 -16.99 3.46 -20.48
C ASN A 575 -16.53 2.09 -21.00
N ASN A 576 -16.87 1.00 -20.32
CA ASN A 576 -16.58 -0.36 -20.79
C ASN A 576 -17.73 -0.86 -21.66
N GLY A 577 -17.43 -1.24 -22.90
CA GLY A 577 -18.44 -1.68 -23.87
C GLY A 577 -19.45 -0.57 -24.21
N THR A 578 -20.73 -0.86 -24.00
CA THR A 578 -21.85 0.07 -24.27
C THR A 578 -22.31 0.87 -23.05
N ALA A 579 -21.73 0.64 -21.86
CA ALA A 579 -22.13 1.29 -20.62
C ALA A 579 -22.01 2.83 -20.71
N ALA A 580 -23.03 3.56 -20.24
CA ALA A 580 -23.14 5.02 -20.38
C ALA A 580 -23.74 5.70 -19.13
N VAL A 581 -23.54 7.02 -19.01
CA VAL A 581 -24.31 7.86 -18.08
C VAL A 581 -25.51 8.45 -18.82
N SER A 582 -26.69 8.46 -18.20
CA SER A 582 -27.90 9.10 -18.72
C SER A 582 -28.36 10.25 -17.82
N GLY A 583 -28.98 11.27 -18.43
CA GLY A 583 -29.33 12.53 -17.77
C GLY A 583 -28.15 13.49 -17.62
N ASN A 584 -28.42 14.67 -17.06
CA ASN A 584 -27.42 15.73 -16.90
C ASN A 584 -26.39 15.37 -15.81
N VAL A 585 -25.18 15.90 -16.00
CA VAL A 585 -24.01 15.79 -15.11
C VAL A 585 -23.35 17.16 -15.07
N THR A 586 -22.88 17.59 -13.89
CA THR A 586 -22.03 18.77 -13.74
C THR A 586 -20.58 18.35 -13.91
N VAL A 587 -19.86 18.95 -14.85
CA VAL A 587 -18.46 18.62 -15.14
C VAL A 587 -17.58 19.85 -14.93
N GLU A 588 -16.84 19.87 -13.83
CA GLU A 588 -15.93 20.96 -13.49
C GLU A 588 -14.64 20.93 -14.32
N ARG A 589 -14.04 22.11 -14.49
CA ARG A 589 -12.73 22.28 -15.12
C ARG A 589 -11.96 23.45 -14.51
N PHE A 590 -10.89 23.13 -13.78
CA PHE A 590 -9.97 24.10 -13.19
C PHE A 590 -8.98 24.67 -14.21
N ILE A 591 -8.96 26.00 -14.32
CA ILE A 591 -8.03 26.79 -15.13
C ILE A 591 -6.75 27.03 -14.32
N GLY A 592 -5.80 26.11 -14.47
CA GLY A 592 -4.53 26.11 -13.72
C GLY A 592 -3.70 27.39 -13.90
N PRO A 593 -3.05 27.89 -12.83
CA PRO A 593 -2.23 29.11 -12.88
C PRO A 593 -0.89 28.94 -13.61
N THR A 594 -0.46 27.71 -13.90
CA THR A 594 0.95 27.34 -14.12
C THR A 594 1.60 27.96 -15.35
N THR A 595 0.84 28.37 -16.37
CA THR A 595 1.36 29.15 -17.52
C THR A 595 0.95 30.63 -17.46
N ASN A 596 -0.24 30.93 -16.93
CA ASN A 596 -0.73 32.28 -16.69
C ASN A 596 -1.76 32.27 -15.54
N PRO A 597 -1.46 32.85 -14.37
CA PRO A 597 -2.43 33.03 -13.29
C PRO A 597 -3.36 34.23 -13.50
N GLN A 598 -2.96 35.19 -14.34
CA GLN A 598 -3.70 36.41 -14.65
C GLN A 598 -4.73 36.16 -15.76
N MET A 599 -5.44 37.23 -16.13
CA MET A 599 -6.33 37.22 -17.29
C MET A 599 -5.59 36.78 -18.56
N GLY A 600 -6.26 36.05 -19.44
CA GLY A 600 -5.84 35.80 -20.81
C GLY A 600 -6.70 34.76 -21.50
N TYR A 601 -6.49 34.59 -22.80
CA TYR A 601 -7.22 33.61 -23.58
C TYR A 601 -6.94 32.17 -23.14
N ARG A 602 -7.98 31.33 -23.11
CA ARG A 602 -7.95 29.88 -22.86
C ARG A 602 -8.77 29.21 -23.96
N HIS A 603 -8.25 28.17 -24.59
CA HIS A 603 -8.98 27.42 -25.62
C HIS A 603 -9.79 26.29 -24.97
N LEU A 604 -11.12 26.44 -24.94
CA LEU A 604 -12.04 25.62 -24.15
C LEU A 604 -13.16 25.02 -25.01
N ALA A 605 -13.65 23.84 -24.61
CA ALA A 605 -14.72 23.11 -25.28
C ALA A 605 -15.62 22.41 -24.25
N ALA A 606 -16.85 22.08 -24.64
CA ALA A 606 -17.77 21.32 -23.81
C ALA A 606 -17.48 19.80 -23.88
N PRO A 607 -17.26 19.11 -22.73
CA PRO A 607 -17.19 17.65 -22.64
C PRO A 607 -18.57 16.97 -22.52
N VAL A 608 -19.65 17.75 -22.69
CA VAL A 608 -21.05 17.36 -22.55
C VAL A 608 -21.88 17.94 -23.70
N THR A 609 -23.08 17.40 -23.92
CA THR A 609 -24.07 17.92 -24.87
C THR A 609 -25.13 18.75 -24.13
N ASN A 610 -25.79 19.68 -24.83
CA ASN A 610 -26.89 20.52 -24.33
C ASN A 610 -26.50 21.55 -23.23
N THR A 611 -25.21 21.87 -23.11
CA THR A 611 -24.67 22.94 -22.26
C THR A 611 -24.60 24.28 -23.02
N THR A 612 -24.47 25.39 -22.29
CA THR A 612 -24.41 26.75 -22.82
C THR A 612 -23.19 27.51 -22.33
N LEU A 613 -22.85 28.62 -22.99
CA LEU A 613 -21.81 29.54 -22.52
C LEU A 613 -22.07 30.03 -21.09
N ALA A 614 -23.33 30.13 -20.66
CA ALA A 614 -23.68 30.58 -19.31
C ALA A 614 -23.19 29.63 -18.20
N ASP A 615 -22.95 28.35 -18.52
CA ASP A 615 -22.41 27.38 -17.55
C ASP A 615 -20.93 27.67 -17.23
N MET A 616 -20.21 28.40 -18.12
CA MET A 616 -18.87 28.92 -17.81
C MET A 616 -18.88 30.08 -16.80
N ALA A 617 -20.04 30.60 -16.38
CA ALA A 617 -20.12 31.75 -15.50
C ALA A 617 -19.78 31.39 -14.05
N ILE A 618 -18.83 32.12 -13.48
CA ILE A 618 -18.35 31.94 -12.12
C ILE A 618 -19.04 32.96 -11.21
N GLY A 619 -19.46 32.51 -10.01
CA GLY A 619 -20.27 33.29 -9.08
C GLY A 619 -19.74 34.69 -8.72
N ALA A 620 -20.62 35.51 -8.15
CA ALA A 620 -20.48 36.97 -7.93
C ALA A 620 -19.02 37.48 -7.77
N GLY A 621 -18.54 38.20 -8.79
CA GLY A 621 -17.15 38.70 -8.88
C GLY A 621 -16.22 37.84 -9.75
N GLY A 622 -16.67 36.68 -10.22
CA GLY A 622 -15.95 35.79 -11.12
C GLY A 622 -15.99 36.20 -12.61
N PHE A 623 -15.59 35.26 -13.48
CA PHE A 623 -15.75 35.40 -14.93
C PHE A 623 -17.23 35.32 -15.31
N SER A 624 -17.67 36.16 -16.25
CA SER A 624 -18.99 36.07 -16.88
C SER A 624 -18.84 36.14 -18.41
N PRO A 625 -19.48 35.27 -19.19
CA PRO A 625 -19.42 35.28 -20.65
C PRO A 625 -20.03 36.56 -21.24
N VAL A 626 -19.28 37.21 -22.12
CA VAL A 626 -19.72 38.37 -22.90
C VAL A 626 -19.56 38.06 -24.38
N THR A 627 -20.68 37.98 -25.09
CA THR A 627 -20.77 37.89 -26.55
C THR A 627 -21.38 39.19 -27.08
N ASN A 628 -20.82 39.74 -28.16
CA ASN A 628 -21.38 40.90 -28.85
C ASN A 628 -21.28 40.72 -30.38
N PRO A 629 -22.35 40.24 -31.05
CA PRO A 629 -22.36 39.99 -32.49
C PRO A 629 -21.97 41.19 -33.37
N ALA A 630 -22.09 42.44 -32.90
CA ALA A 630 -21.64 43.62 -33.63
C ALA A 630 -20.13 43.60 -33.94
N TYR A 631 -19.33 42.88 -33.12
CA TYR A 631 -17.91 42.62 -33.38
C TYR A 631 -17.66 41.98 -34.76
N ASN A 632 -18.61 41.17 -35.26
CA ASN A 632 -18.42 40.38 -36.47
C ASN A 632 -18.50 41.22 -37.76
N THR A 633 -19.16 42.39 -37.71
CA THR A 633 -19.43 43.26 -38.86
C THR A 633 -18.93 44.70 -38.68
N ALA A 634 -18.45 45.10 -37.50
CA ALA A 634 -17.92 46.43 -37.25
C ALA A 634 -16.65 46.71 -38.09
N PRO A 635 -16.54 47.90 -38.74
CA PRO A 635 -15.30 48.31 -39.44
C PRO A 635 -14.07 48.40 -38.54
N ASN A 636 -14.28 48.64 -37.23
CA ASN A 636 -13.27 48.51 -36.19
C ASN A 636 -13.81 47.62 -35.06
N PRO A 637 -13.57 46.29 -35.10
CA PRO A 637 -14.01 45.38 -34.04
C PRO A 637 -13.40 45.70 -32.67
N GLY A 638 -12.23 46.35 -32.64
CA GLY A 638 -11.53 46.76 -31.42
C GLY A 638 -12.24 47.84 -30.60
N SER A 639 -13.18 48.60 -31.19
CA SER A 639 -13.95 49.63 -30.50
C SER A 639 -15.39 49.22 -30.16
N VAL A 640 -15.75 47.94 -30.27
CA VAL A 640 -17.09 47.44 -29.95
C VAL A 640 -17.28 47.29 -28.44
N THR A 641 -18.34 47.88 -27.90
CA THR A 641 -18.66 47.88 -26.46
C THR A 641 -20.03 47.25 -26.17
N PRO A 642 -20.17 46.35 -25.17
CA PRO A 642 -19.07 45.70 -24.45
C PRO A 642 -18.25 44.83 -25.42
N PHE A 643 -16.94 44.78 -25.21
CA PHE A 643 -16.03 43.95 -26.02
C PHE A 643 -16.25 42.47 -25.67
N PRO A 644 -16.34 41.54 -26.65
CA PRO A 644 -16.53 40.13 -26.33
C PRO A 644 -15.34 39.58 -25.53
N ASN A 645 -15.61 38.67 -24.59
CA ASN A 645 -14.57 37.87 -23.93
C ASN A 645 -14.63 36.38 -24.31
N VAL A 646 -15.65 35.96 -25.05
CA VAL A 646 -15.73 34.65 -25.72
C VAL A 646 -15.75 34.85 -27.23
N PHE A 647 -14.88 34.12 -27.94
CA PHE A 647 -14.86 34.05 -29.40
C PHE A 647 -14.87 32.59 -29.88
N SER A 648 -15.49 32.32 -31.01
CA SER A 648 -15.25 31.11 -31.81
C SER A 648 -14.44 31.48 -33.07
N PHE A 649 -14.08 30.49 -33.90
CA PHE A 649 -13.27 30.72 -35.10
C PHE A 649 -14.01 30.30 -36.37
N ASP A 650 -14.01 31.18 -37.38
CA ASP A 650 -14.61 31.02 -38.70
C ASP A 650 -13.55 31.24 -39.79
N GLU A 651 -13.11 30.17 -40.45
CA GLU A 651 -12.06 30.25 -41.48
C GLU A 651 -12.47 31.05 -42.71
N THR A 652 -13.77 31.19 -42.98
CA THR A 652 -14.26 31.87 -44.19
C THR A 652 -13.95 33.37 -44.18
N ARG A 653 -13.68 33.95 -43.01
CA ARG A 653 -13.26 35.34 -42.82
C ARG A 653 -11.75 35.55 -43.06
N VAL A 654 -10.96 34.47 -43.12
CA VAL A 654 -9.49 34.50 -43.36
C VAL A 654 -9.21 34.72 -44.85
N THR A 655 -9.45 35.96 -45.28
CA THR A 655 -9.28 36.45 -46.65
C THR A 655 -7.81 36.80 -46.95
N SER A 656 -7.46 36.81 -48.24
CA SER A 656 -6.07 36.94 -48.70
C SER A 656 -5.52 38.36 -48.60
N GLY A 657 -4.93 38.70 -47.45
CA GLY A 657 -3.73 39.54 -47.41
C GLY A 657 -2.46 38.68 -47.44
N SER A 658 -1.32 39.29 -47.08
CA SER A 658 -0.03 38.60 -46.87
C SER A 658 0.50 38.77 -45.44
N ALA A 659 -0.35 39.16 -44.49
CA ALA A 659 0.04 39.56 -43.14
C ALA A 659 -0.34 38.50 -42.09
N VAL A 660 0.40 38.45 -40.99
CA VAL A 660 0.05 37.59 -39.82
C VAL A 660 -1.35 37.93 -39.28
N ALA A 661 -1.75 39.20 -39.39
CA ALA A 661 -3.07 39.70 -39.01
C ALA A 661 -4.26 39.09 -39.79
N ASP A 662 -4.02 38.34 -40.87
CA ASP A 662 -5.09 37.70 -41.63
C ASP A 662 -5.66 36.46 -40.92
N PHE A 663 -4.87 35.75 -40.10
CA PHE A 663 -5.37 34.67 -39.23
C PHE A 663 -6.38 35.19 -38.21
N ASP A 664 -6.08 36.31 -37.56
CA ASP A 664 -6.93 36.88 -36.49
C ASP A 664 -8.29 37.38 -37.01
N ARG A 665 -8.47 37.54 -38.32
CA ARG A 665 -9.79 37.76 -38.94
C ARG A 665 -10.75 36.60 -38.75
N GLY A 666 -10.26 35.40 -38.42
CA GLY A 666 -11.12 34.25 -38.14
C GLY A 666 -11.89 34.34 -36.82
N TRP A 667 -11.45 35.18 -35.87
CA TRP A 667 -12.14 35.32 -34.58
C TRP A 667 -13.50 36.02 -34.74
N VAL A 668 -14.57 35.36 -34.27
CA VAL A 668 -15.95 35.88 -34.25
C VAL A 668 -16.50 35.81 -32.83
N SER A 669 -17.28 36.82 -32.43
CA SER A 669 -18.19 36.67 -31.30
C SER A 669 -19.25 35.62 -31.68
N PRO A 670 -19.55 34.63 -30.82
CA PRO A 670 -20.70 33.76 -31.00
C PRO A 670 -21.99 34.56 -31.16
N VAL A 671 -22.89 34.04 -31.99
CA VAL A 671 -24.25 34.58 -32.23
C VAL A 671 -25.34 33.76 -31.54
N THR A 672 -24.96 32.67 -30.85
CA THR A 672 -25.82 31.86 -29.99
C THR A 672 -25.03 31.47 -28.73
N ASN A 673 -25.73 31.25 -27.63
CA ASN A 673 -25.12 30.80 -26.37
C ASN A 673 -24.94 29.27 -26.30
N ALA A 674 -25.34 28.52 -27.33
CA ALA A 674 -25.27 27.06 -27.33
C ALA A 674 -23.82 26.57 -27.55
N MET A 675 -23.35 25.67 -26.70
CA MET A 675 -22.06 25.01 -26.88
C MET A 675 -22.27 23.64 -27.54
N PHE A 676 -21.92 23.56 -28.82
CA PHE A 676 -22.03 22.32 -29.58
C PHE A 676 -20.80 21.42 -29.35
N PRO A 677 -20.98 20.09 -29.15
CA PRO A 677 -19.88 19.14 -29.06
C PRO A 677 -18.93 19.26 -30.26
N THR A 678 -17.63 19.06 -30.03
CA THR A 678 -16.53 19.24 -31.00
C THR A 678 -16.25 20.67 -31.48
N PHE A 679 -17.02 21.68 -31.09
CA PHE A 679 -16.62 23.08 -31.30
C PHE A 679 -15.73 23.56 -30.15
N GLY A 680 -14.72 24.34 -30.49
CA GLY A 680 -13.89 25.04 -29.52
C GLY A 680 -14.14 26.54 -29.52
N PHE A 681 -13.93 27.15 -28.37
CA PHE A 681 -14.02 28.59 -28.13
C PHE A 681 -12.68 29.09 -27.54
N THR A 682 -12.38 30.36 -27.71
CA THR A 682 -11.33 31.04 -26.95
C THR A 682 -11.96 32.02 -25.98
N VAL A 683 -11.57 31.93 -24.70
CA VAL A 683 -12.22 32.60 -23.58
C VAL A 683 -11.20 33.41 -22.80
N ASN A 684 -11.39 34.72 -22.65
CA ASN A 684 -10.48 35.62 -21.96
C ASN A 684 -10.84 35.71 -20.48
N MET A 685 -10.19 34.89 -19.65
CA MET A 685 -10.52 34.71 -18.23
C MET A 685 -9.26 34.61 -17.37
N MET A 686 -9.41 34.65 -16.04
CA MET A 686 -8.28 34.53 -15.11
C MET A 686 -7.87 33.07 -14.90
N GLY A 687 -6.65 32.84 -14.43
CA GLY A 687 -6.28 31.55 -13.84
C GLY A 687 -6.86 31.40 -12.43
N ARG A 688 -6.65 30.22 -11.82
CA ARG A 688 -7.12 29.88 -10.47
C ARG A 688 -8.65 29.88 -10.33
N GLN A 689 -9.34 29.55 -11.42
CA GLN A 689 -10.79 29.56 -11.53
C GLN A 689 -11.30 28.15 -11.87
N ILE A 690 -12.36 27.70 -11.19
CA ILE A 690 -13.15 26.53 -11.60
C ILE A 690 -14.38 27.08 -12.34
N MET A 691 -14.64 26.54 -13.52
CA MET A 691 -15.90 26.66 -14.25
C MET A 691 -16.52 25.26 -14.37
N ASP A 692 -17.81 25.16 -14.68
CA ASP A 692 -18.46 23.89 -14.95
C ASP A 692 -19.15 23.83 -16.32
N PHE A 693 -19.64 22.64 -16.66
CA PHE A 693 -20.47 22.38 -17.82
C PHE A 693 -21.61 21.48 -17.35
N VAL A 694 -22.87 21.88 -17.59
CA VAL A 694 -24.04 21.09 -17.18
C VAL A 694 -24.72 20.51 -18.42
N GLY A 695 -24.74 19.18 -18.52
CA GLY A 695 -25.35 18.51 -19.68
C GLY A 695 -25.16 17.00 -19.68
N THR A 696 -25.61 16.33 -20.75
CA THR A 696 -25.43 14.88 -20.90
C THR A 696 -24.00 14.60 -21.33
N LEU A 697 -23.30 13.67 -20.65
CA LEU A 697 -21.90 13.36 -20.95
C LEU A 697 -21.68 12.94 -22.41
N GLY A 698 -20.63 13.49 -23.03
CA GLY A 698 -20.24 13.11 -24.38
C GLY A 698 -19.86 11.63 -24.46
N ASN A 699 -20.44 10.90 -25.42
CA ASN A 699 -20.24 9.46 -25.58
C ASN A 699 -20.54 9.01 -27.03
N GLY A 700 -19.88 7.94 -27.49
CA GLY A 700 -20.09 7.41 -28.84
C GLY A 700 -19.24 8.14 -29.90
N THR A 701 -19.84 8.47 -31.04
CA THR A 701 -19.14 9.05 -32.21
C THR A 701 -19.65 10.44 -32.54
N TYR A 702 -18.74 11.39 -32.72
CA TYR A 702 -19.04 12.74 -33.22
C TYR A 702 -18.23 13.01 -34.49
N ASN A 703 -18.92 13.34 -35.59
CA ASN A 703 -18.30 13.60 -36.88
C ASN A 703 -18.31 15.11 -37.19
N ARG A 704 -17.16 15.65 -37.62
CA ARG A 704 -17.08 16.96 -38.25
C ARG A 704 -16.64 16.81 -39.69
N ILE A 705 -17.50 17.28 -40.58
CA ILE A 705 -17.37 17.22 -42.03
C ILE A 705 -17.41 18.64 -42.61
N ASN A 706 -17.05 18.78 -43.88
CA ASN A 706 -17.02 20.06 -44.58
C ASN A 706 -16.14 21.12 -43.87
N LEU A 707 -14.96 20.70 -43.39
CA LEU A 707 -13.96 21.61 -42.85
C LEU A 707 -13.24 22.29 -44.02
N THR A 708 -13.73 23.46 -44.42
CA THR A 708 -13.30 24.18 -45.64
C THR A 708 -11.88 24.75 -45.55
N ARG A 709 -11.35 25.20 -46.69
CA ARG A 709 -10.17 26.07 -46.76
C ARG A 709 -10.27 27.04 -47.94
N GLY A 710 -10.27 28.34 -47.62
CA GLY A 710 -10.11 29.41 -48.59
C GLY A 710 -8.72 29.41 -49.27
N ALA A 711 -8.56 30.21 -50.33
CA ALA A 711 -7.30 30.30 -51.08
C ALA A 711 -6.18 31.10 -50.35
N GLY A 712 -6.49 31.76 -49.23
CA GLY A 712 -5.52 32.54 -48.46
C GLY A 712 -4.41 31.68 -47.83
N SER A 713 -3.19 32.21 -47.78
CA SER A 713 -2.02 31.53 -47.20
C SER A 713 -2.21 31.19 -45.71
N GLN A 714 -3.05 31.94 -45.01
CA GLN A 714 -3.45 31.71 -43.60
C GLN A 714 -4.80 30.99 -43.44
N ALA A 715 -5.51 30.60 -44.51
CA ALA A 715 -6.87 30.05 -44.41
C ALA A 715 -6.92 28.54 -44.04
N GLY A 716 -8.11 28.03 -43.75
CA GLY A 716 -8.40 26.61 -43.49
C GLY A 716 -8.15 26.11 -42.06
N TRP A 717 -8.14 27.00 -41.07
CA TRP A 717 -7.99 26.64 -39.65
C TRP A 717 -9.33 26.42 -38.97
N HIS A 718 -9.45 25.36 -38.18
CA HIS A 718 -10.67 25.00 -37.47
C HIS A 718 -10.40 24.82 -35.98
N LEU A 719 -11.03 25.64 -35.13
CA LEU A 719 -10.97 25.50 -33.67
C LEU A 719 -11.99 24.44 -33.22
N LEU A 720 -11.50 23.25 -32.95
CA LEU A 720 -12.28 22.10 -32.52
C LEU A 720 -12.12 21.83 -31.02
N GLY A 721 -12.99 21.00 -30.47
CA GLY A 721 -13.04 20.65 -29.05
C GLY A 721 -12.96 19.15 -28.80
N ASN A 722 -12.37 18.74 -27.68
CA ASN A 722 -12.57 17.39 -27.15
C ASN A 722 -14.02 17.27 -26.61
N PRO A 723 -14.89 16.42 -27.20
CA PRO A 723 -16.30 16.35 -26.83
C PRO A 723 -16.58 15.43 -25.63
N TYR A 724 -15.57 14.77 -25.04
CA TYR A 724 -15.74 13.71 -24.03
C TYR A 724 -15.35 14.14 -22.62
N PRO A 725 -15.95 13.53 -21.58
CA PRO A 725 -15.53 13.67 -20.18
C PRO A 725 -14.29 12.82 -19.86
N ALA A 726 -13.28 12.88 -20.73
CA ALA A 726 -12.03 12.14 -20.64
C ALA A 726 -11.00 12.80 -21.56
N PRO A 727 -9.69 12.72 -21.28
CA PRO A 727 -8.68 13.04 -22.26
C PRO A 727 -8.79 12.13 -23.50
N ILE A 728 -8.45 12.67 -24.67
CA ILE A 728 -8.36 11.91 -25.93
C ILE A 728 -6.95 11.92 -26.51
N ASN A 729 -6.61 10.87 -27.25
CA ASN A 729 -5.41 10.77 -28.05
C ASN A 729 -5.70 11.17 -29.51
N PHE A 730 -5.14 12.29 -29.95
CA PHE A 730 -5.27 12.82 -31.31
C PHE A 730 -4.83 11.82 -32.40
N THR A 731 -3.87 10.94 -32.12
CA THR A 731 -3.41 9.94 -33.11
C THR A 731 -4.39 8.78 -33.30
N GLN A 732 -5.46 8.69 -32.50
CA GLN A 732 -6.55 7.73 -32.64
C GLN A 732 -7.82 8.35 -33.25
N LEU A 733 -7.78 9.63 -33.65
CA LEU A 733 -8.87 10.30 -34.37
C LEU A 733 -8.73 10.08 -35.88
N THR A 734 -9.74 9.48 -36.51
CA THR A 734 -9.79 9.31 -37.96
C THR A 734 -9.97 10.68 -38.63
N ARG A 735 -9.12 10.98 -39.62
CA ARG A 735 -9.06 12.29 -40.30
C ARG A 735 -8.87 12.10 -41.81
N THR A 736 -9.51 12.97 -42.60
CA THR A 736 -9.40 12.99 -44.06
C THR A 736 -9.25 14.43 -44.53
N GLY A 737 -8.29 14.73 -45.42
CA GLY A 737 -8.08 16.09 -45.94
C GLY A 737 -7.61 17.12 -44.90
N LEU A 738 -7.14 16.67 -43.73
CA LEU A 738 -6.59 17.51 -42.66
C LEU A 738 -5.11 17.19 -42.45
N ASP A 739 -4.35 18.22 -42.08
CA ASP A 739 -2.94 18.09 -41.71
C ASP A 739 -2.79 17.17 -40.48
N ASN A 740 -1.64 16.53 -40.35
CA ASN A 740 -1.32 15.60 -39.27
C ASN A 740 -0.86 16.29 -37.97
N ALA A 741 -1.00 17.62 -37.93
CA ALA A 741 -0.60 18.47 -36.82
C ALA A 741 -1.81 18.94 -35.99
N VAL A 742 -1.65 18.94 -34.67
CA VAL A 742 -2.59 19.51 -33.69
C VAL A 742 -1.93 20.63 -32.90
N TYR A 743 -2.68 21.68 -32.60
CA TYR A 743 -2.17 22.91 -31.98
C TYR A 743 -3.03 23.34 -30.79
N VAL A 744 -2.39 23.61 -29.65
CA VAL A 744 -3.05 24.02 -28.39
C VAL A 744 -2.45 25.34 -27.91
N PHE A 745 -3.29 26.33 -27.62
CA PHE A 745 -2.82 27.64 -27.16
C PHE A 745 -2.39 27.60 -25.68
N ARG A 746 -1.21 28.17 -25.40
CA ARG A 746 -0.64 28.37 -24.08
C ARG A 746 -0.51 29.87 -23.82
N SER A 747 -1.44 30.42 -23.04
CA SER A 747 -1.37 31.82 -22.59
C SER A 747 -0.23 32.00 -21.59
N SER A 748 0.53 33.08 -21.77
CA SER A 748 1.52 33.64 -20.84
C SER A 748 1.12 35.05 -20.34
N GLY A 749 0.07 35.65 -20.90
CA GLY A 749 -0.52 36.91 -20.45
C GLY A 749 -1.86 37.20 -21.15
N GLN A 750 -2.44 38.38 -20.90
CA GLN A 750 -3.79 38.72 -21.38
C GLN A 750 -3.93 38.65 -22.91
N TYR A 751 -2.92 39.17 -23.61
CA TYR A 751 -2.82 39.19 -25.07
C TYR A 751 -1.53 38.50 -25.56
N ALA A 752 -0.97 37.60 -24.74
CA ALA A 752 0.32 36.96 -24.97
C ALA A 752 0.26 35.44 -24.73
N GLY A 753 1.00 34.70 -25.54
CA GLY A 753 1.12 33.25 -25.47
C GLY A 753 1.77 32.68 -26.72
N SER A 754 1.76 31.36 -26.82
CA SER A 754 2.25 30.61 -27.99
C SER A 754 1.34 29.41 -28.28
N TYR A 755 1.44 28.83 -29.47
CA TYR A 755 0.88 27.50 -29.73
C TYR A 755 1.92 26.43 -29.42
N ALA A 756 1.52 25.44 -28.64
CA ALA A 756 2.16 24.15 -28.57
C ALA A 756 1.63 23.28 -29.72
N SER A 757 2.54 22.61 -30.44
CA SER A 757 2.20 21.79 -31.62
C SER A 757 2.70 20.36 -31.47
N TYR A 758 2.01 19.43 -32.13
CA TYR A 758 2.42 18.02 -32.23
C TYR A 758 2.08 17.47 -33.61
N VAL A 759 3.04 16.79 -34.24
CA VAL A 759 2.88 16.05 -35.50
C VAL A 759 3.80 14.83 -35.48
N ASN A 760 3.36 13.70 -36.05
CA ASN A 760 4.19 12.49 -36.28
C ASN A 760 5.15 12.09 -35.13
N GLY A 761 4.65 12.08 -33.88
CA GLY A 761 5.44 11.71 -32.70
C GLY A 761 6.25 12.86 -32.06
N VAL A 762 6.48 13.96 -32.78
CA VAL A 762 7.29 15.11 -32.36
C VAL A 762 6.40 16.20 -31.77
N PRO A 763 6.71 16.70 -30.55
CA PRO A 763 6.15 17.95 -30.03
C PRO A 763 7.10 19.15 -30.18
N ALA A 764 6.52 20.35 -30.20
CA ALA A 764 7.21 21.64 -29.98
C ALA A 764 6.36 22.54 -29.06
N ASN A 765 7.01 23.49 -28.36
CA ASN A 765 6.44 24.33 -27.30
C ASN A 765 5.71 23.51 -26.20
N GLY A 766 6.15 22.26 -26.00
CA GLY A 766 5.53 21.29 -25.09
C GLY A 766 4.21 20.69 -25.57
N GLY A 767 3.98 20.55 -26.88
CA GLY A 767 2.80 19.88 -27.42
C GLY A 767 2.65 18.41 -27.01
N SER A 768 1.49 17.84 -27.28
CA SER A 768 1.19 16.43 -27.01
C SER A 768 0.10 15.94 -27.97
N ASN A 769 0.07 14.62 -28.19
CA ASN A 769 -1.09 13.94 -28.77
C ASN A 769 -2.26 13.84 -27.78
N ILE A 770 -2.01 13.97 -26.48
CA ILE A 770 -3.06 13.88 -25.45
C ILE A 770 -3.70 15.25 -25.27
N LEU A 771 -5.00 15.33 -25.55
CA LEU A 771 -5.85 16.50 -25.43
C LEU A 771 -6.75 16.34 -24.19
N PRO A 772 -6.58 17.16 -23.13
CA PRO A 772 -7.37 17.05 -21.90
C PRO A 772 -8.89 17.16 -22.10
N MET A 773 -9.64 16.77 -21.07
CA MET A 773 -11.08 17.06 -20.98
C MET A 773 -11.30 18.58 -21.06
N GLY A 774 -12.30 19.00 -21.85
CA GLY A 774 -12.65 20.41 -22.05
C GLY A 774 -11.62 21.25 -22.83
N GLN A 775 -10.58 20.63 -23.40
CA GLN A 775 -9.58 21.33 -24.22
C GLN A 775 -10.11 21.61 -25.64
N ALA A 776 -9.96 22.84 -26.12
CA ALA A 776 -10.05 23.15 -27.55
C ALA A 776 -8.66 23.24 -28.21
N PHE A 777 -8.60 22.91 -29.49
CA PHE A 777 -7.38 22.76 -30.29
C PHE A 777 -7.65 23.14 -31.75
N PHE A 778 -6.64 23.67 -32.43
CA PHE A 778 -6.70 23.88 -33.87
C PHE A 778 -6.25 22.64 -34.64
N VAL A 779 -6.90 22.41 -35.78
CA VAL A 779 -6.43 21.62 -36.92
C VAL A 779 -6.51 22.45 -38.19
N ARG A 780 -5.85 22.01 -39.26
CA ARG A 780 -5.91 22.69 -40.56
C ARG A 780 -6.33 21.73 -41.67
N THR A 781 -7.15 22.22 -42.60
CA THR A 781 -7.49 21.53 -43.85
C THR A 781 -6.34 21.65 -44.85
N SER A 782 -5.88 20.55 -45.44
CA SER A 782 -4.60 20.49 -46.17
C SER A 782 -4.62 21.19 -47.52
N VAL A 783 -5.73 21.12 -48.26
CA VAL A 783 -5.83 21.57 -49.65
C VAL A 783 -6.97 22.59 -49.81
N PRO A 784 -6.70 23.82 -50.30
CA PRO A 784 -7.74 24.79 -50.63
C PRO A 784 -8.83 24.22 -51.55
N GLY A 785 -10.09 24.54 -51.26
CA GLY A 785 -11.25 24.04 -52.03
C GLY A 785 -11.57 22.54 -51.86
N THR A 786 -10.79 21.76 -51.11
CA THR A 786 -11.07 20.34 -50.81
C THR A 786 -11.39 20.20 -49.31
N PRO A 787 -12.68 20.11 -48.91
CA PRO A 787 -13.04 20.12 -47.50
C PRO A 787 -12.59 18.86 -46.75
N GLY A 788 -12.02 19.05 -45.56
CA GLY A 788 -11.59 17.96 -44.69
C GLY A 788 -12.69 17.45 -43.75
N SER A 789 -12.36 16.39 -43.01
CA SER A 789 -13.21 15.83 -41.95
C SER A 789 -12.38 15.18 -40.83
N ILE A 790 -13.00 15.06 -39.65
CA ILE A 790 -12.48 14.37 -38.47
C ILE A 790 -13.61 13.66 -37.72
N ALA A 791 -13.36 12.42 -37.30
CA ALA A 791 -14.27 11.62 -36.49
C ALA A 791 -13.67 11.40 -35.10
N PHE A 792 -14.41 11.85 -34.09
CA PHE A 792 -14.18 11.53 -32.69
C PHE A 792 -14.93 10.23 -32.37
N THR A 793 -14.25 9.26 -31.75
CA THR A 793 -14.87 8.00 -31.30
C THR A 793 -14.41 7.67 -29.88
N ASN A 794 -15.18 6.84 -29.17
CA ASN A 794 -14.78 6.33 -27.85
C ASN A 794 -13.41 5.63 -27.87
N ALA A 795 -12.98 5.05 -28.99
CA ALA A 795 -11.67 4.38 -29.11
C ALA A 795 -10.47 5.34 -29.02
N ALA A 796 -10.68 6.65 -29.15
CA ALA A 796 -9.66 7.67 -28.94
C ALA A 796 -9.58 8.18 -27.49
N ARG A 797 -10.49 7.77 -26.60
CA ARG A 797 -10.50 8.17 -25.18
C ARG A 797 -9.52 7.33 -24.37
N LEU A 798 -8.91 7.93 -23.36
CA LEU A 798 -8.05 7.20 -22.43
C LEU A 798 -8.90 6.32 -21.50
N THR A 799 -8.53 5.04 -21.40
CA THR A 799 -9.23 4.01 -20.60
C THR A 799 -8.62 3.81 -19.20
N THR A 800 -7.55 4.54 -18.89
CA THR A 800 -6.91 4.58 -17.56
C THR A 800 -6.85 6.02 -17.08
N TYR A 801 -6.83 6.24 -15.75
CA TYR A 801 -6.82 7.60 -15.21
C TYR A 801 -5.54 8.34 -15.59
N GLN A 802 -5.69 9.51 -16.20
CA GLN A 802 -4.63 10.48 -16.37
C GLN A 802 -5.19 11.89 -16.18
N ASN A 803 -4.47 12.73 -15.44
CA ASN A 803 -4.64 14.18 -15.43
C ASN A 803 -3.48 14.83 -16.23
N PRO A 804 -3.53 14.82 -17.58
CA PRO A 804 -2.38 15.17 -18.40
C PRO A 804 -2.11 16.67 -18.40
N ALA A 805 -1.10 17.08 -17.63
CA ALA A 805 -0.32 18.27 -17.96
C ALA A 805 0.49 18.02 -19.25
N LEU A 806 0.65 19.06 -20.08
CA LEU A 806 1.18 18.98 -21.45
C LEU A 806 2.59 18.39 -21.58
N GLN A 807 2.71 17.11 -21.98
CA GLN A 807 3.83 16.53 -22.75
C GLN A 807 3.56 15.06 -23.17
N ARG A 808 4.45 14.47 -24.00
CA ARG A 808 4.53 13.03 -24.32
C ARG A 808 5.93 12.51 -23.99
N THR A 809 6.04 11.33 -23.39
CA THR A 809 7.30 10.76 -22.85
C THR A 809 7.96 9.68 -23.72
N THR A 810 7.36 9.30 -24.85
CA THR A 810 7.92 8.25 -25.72
C THR A 810 9.23 8.73 -26.34
N ALA A 811 10.30 7.96 -26.19
CA ALA A 811 11.63 8.32 -26.70
C ALA A 811 11.61 8.52 -28.22
N GLU A 812 12.23 9.61 -28.68
CA GLU A 812 12.48 9.85 -30.10
C GLU A 812 13.67 9.00 -30.57
N THR A 813 13.50 8.31 -31.70
CA THR A 813 14.50 7.39 -32.28
C THR A 813 15.10 7.91 -33.59
N ARG A 814 14.46 8.90 -34.22
CA ARG A 814 14.94 9.56 -35.44
C ARG A 814 15.96 10.66 -35.11
N PRO A 815 16.81 11.07 -36.07
CA PRO A 815 17.65 12.24 -35.90
C PRO A 815 16.78 13.49 -35.67
N LEU A 816 16.97 14.18 -34.56
CA LEU A 816 16.16 15.35 -34.16
C LEU A 816 17.01 16.43 -33.48
N LEU A 817 16.78 17.68 -33.86
CA LEU A 817 17.19 18.89 -33.15
C LEU A 817 15.95 19.64 -32.66
N ARG A 818 15.93 20.02 -31.38
CA ARG A 818 14.97 20.97 -30.81
C ARG A 818 15.72 22.22 -30.38
N LEU A 819 15.44 23.33 -31.03
CA LEU A 819 15.97 24.65 -30.67
C LEU A 819 14.93 25.45 -29.89
N THR A 820 15.38 26.08 -28.82
CA THR A 820 14.63 27.08 -28.07
C THR A 820 15.33 28.43 -28.22
N LEU A 821 14.58 29.49 -28.47
CA LEU A 821 15.04 30.89 -28.40
C LEU A 821 14.45 31.50 -27.13
N ALA A 822 15.27 32.09 -26.26
CA ALA A 822 14.82 32.74 -25.02
C ALA A 822 15.58 34.05 -24.74
N ASN A 823 14.95 34.97 -24.02
CA ASN A 823 15.66 36.13 -23.45
C ASN A 823 16.49 35.72 -22.21
N VAL A 824 17.46 36.53 -21.80
CA VAL A 824 18.31 36.25 -20.61
C VAL A 824 17.51 36.03 -19.32
N ALA A 825 16.31 36.63 -19.21
CA ALA A 825 15.42 36.48 -18.07
C ALA A 825 14.56 35.19 -18.09
N GLY A 826 14.58 34.41 -19.17
CA GLY A 826 13.72 33.23 -19.37
C GLY A 826 12.20 33.52 -19.43
N SER A 827 11.80 34.79 -19.37
CA SER A 827 10.40 35.23 -19.26
C SER A 827 9.64 35.23 -20.59
N ALA A 828 10.35 35.12 -21.72
CA ALA A 828 9.76 34.86 -23.02
C ALA A 828 10.65 33.91 -23.82
N SER A 829 10.05 32.84 -24.32
CA SER A 829 10.71 31.83 -25.14
C SER A 829 9.79 31.31 -26.25
N ASP A 830 10.39 30.71 -27.27
CA ASP A 830 9.69 29.98 -28.34
C ASP A 830 10.57 28.83 -28.83
N GLU A 831 9.95 27.77 -29.35
CA GLU A 831 10.62 26.50 -29.66
C GLU A 831 10.29 26.02 -31.07
N THR A 832 11.29 25.46 -31.76
CA THR A 832 11.09 24.73 -33.02
C THR A 832 11.81 23.38 -33.00
N ALA A 833 11.21 22.38 -33.64
CA ALA A 833 11.83 21.08 -33.85
C ALA A 833 12.12 20.85 -35.34
N VAL A 834 13.29 20.27 -35.63
CA VAL A 834 13.69 19.76 -36.95
C VAL A 834 14.03 18.29 -36.77
N TYR A 835 13.42 17.40 -37.54
CA TYR A 835 13.68 15.97 -37.49
C TYR A 835 13.74 15.36 -38.89
N PHE A 836 14.33 14.18 -39.00
CA PHE A 836 14.61 13.54 -40.28
C PHE A 836 13.85 12.20 -40.39
N GLU A 837 13.04 12.07 -41.44
CA GLU A 837 12.04 11.01 -41.60
C GLU A 837 12.11 10.36 -43.00
N GLN A 838 11.77 9.08 -43.09
CA GLN A 838 11.70 8.38 -44.36
C GLN A 838 10.38 8.67 -45.08
N GLY A 839 10.46 9.37 -46.21
CA GLY A 839 9.30 9.70 -47.06
C GLY A 839 8.79 11.13 -46.89
N ALA A 840 9.32 11.90 -45.94
CA ALA A 840 9.08 13.34 -45.85
C ALA A 840 9.75 14.11 -47.00
N THR A 841 9.26 15.32 -47.31
CA THR A 841 9.78 16.19 -48.38
C THR A 841 10.55 17.40 -47.84
N ALA A 842 11.19 18.17 -48.72
CA ALA A 842 11.87 19.43 -48.37
C ALA A 842 10.97 20.68 -48.49
N GLY A 843 9.72 20.51 -48.94
CA GLY A 843 8.66 21.52 -48.85
C GLY A 843 7.70 21.17 -47.71
N PHE A 844 6.63 21.95 -47.54
CA PHE A 844 5.63 21.65 -46.51
C PHE A 844 4.96 20.29 -46.77
N ASP A 845 5.07 19.37 -45.81
CA ASP A 845 4.43 18.05 -45.85
C ASP A 845 3.36 17.92 -44.77
N ALA A 846 2.10 17.77 -45.21
CA ALA A 846 0.95 17.64 -44.33
C ALA A 846 0.98 16.41 -43.39
N GLN A 847 1.82 15.40 -43.64
CA GLN A 847 1.98 14.25 -42.75
C GLN A 847 3.03 14.47 -41.65
N TYR A 848 4.00 15.35 -41.88
CA TYR A 848 5.24 15.41 -41.09
C TYR A 848 5.55 16.77 -40.49
N ASP A 849 5.00 17.86 -41.03
CA ASP A 849 5.22 19.23 -40.57
C ASP A 849 4.08 19.79 -39.70
N ALA A 850 4.42 20.79 -38.89
CA ALA A 850 3.45 21.67 -38.23
C ALA A 850 3.80 23.13 -38.54
N TYR A 851 2.84 23.88 -39.10
CA TYR A 851 2.96 25.33 -39.35
C TYR A 851 3.34 26.08 -38.07
N ARG A 852 3.95 27.27 -38.21
CA ARG A 852 4.16 28.20 -37.10
C ARG A 852 3.04 29.24 -37.05
N LEU A 853 1.99 28.95 -36.29
CA LEU A 853 0.97 29.94 -35.94
C LEU A 853 1.59 31.11 -35.13
N GLY A 854 1.18 32.34 -35.43
CA GLY A 854 1.68 33.56 -34.76
C GLY A 854 0.56 34.30 -34.05
N ASN A 855 0.64 34.42 -32.71
CA ASN A 855 -0.43 34.99 -31.88
C ASN A 855 0.09 35.57 -30.54
N GLY A 856 0.87 36.64 -30.61
CA GLY A 856 1.24 37.43 -29.42
C GLY A 856 2.49 36.99 -28.66
N ASN A 857 3.27 36.01 -29.15
CA ASN A 857 4.60 35.75 -28.57
C ASN A 857 5.58 36.88 -28.95
N VAL A 858 6.24 37.47 -27.95
CA VAL A 858 7.25 38.54 -28.09
C VAL A 858 8.62 38.02 -28.53
N VAL A 859 8.79 36.70 -28.54
CA VAL A 859 9.90 35.96 -29.15
C VAL A 859 9.29 34.98 -30.15
N GLN A 860 9.90 34.79 -31.32
CA GLN A 860 9.45 33.79 -32.29
C GLN A 860 10.65 33.08 -32.90
N LEU A 861 10.55 31.76 -32.97
CA LEU A 861 11.49 30.85 -33.58
C LEU A 861 10.72 29.86 -34.47
N GLY A 862 11.28 29.49 -35.63
CA GLY A 862 10.72 28.47 -36.51
C GLY A 862 11.71 28.02 -37.56
N ALA A 863 11.56 26.80 -38.08
CA ALA A 863 12.23 26.36 -39.29
C ALA A 863 11.52 26.95 -40.53
N LEU A 864 12.24 27.19 -41.63
CA LEU A 864 11.69 27.73 -42.88
C LEU A 864 11.69 26.70 -44.01
N ALA A 865 10.50 26.27 -44.42
CA ALA A 865 10.27 25.53 -45.65
C ALA A 865 9.94 26.52 -46.79
N GLY A 866 10.99 27.02 -47.45
CA GLY A 866 10.88 28.14 -48.38
C GLY A 866 10.49 29.42 -47.63
N THR A 867 9.33 30.00 -47.94
CA THR A 867 8.74 31.13 -47.20
C THR A 867 7.82 30.70 -46.05
N THR A 868 7.56 29.40 -45.88
CA THR A 868 6.66 28.88 -44.84
C THR A 868 7.40 28.69 -43.52
N ALA A 869 6.98 29.40 -42.48
CA ALA A 869 7.46 29.16 -41.12
C ALA A 869 6.77 27.94 -40.48
N LEU A 870 7.57 27.05 -39.91
CA LEU A 870 7.16 25.81 -39.27
C LEU A 870 7.55 25.82 -37.78
N SER A 871 6.67 25.29 -36.92
CA SER A 871 7.00 24.99 -35.53
C SER A 871 7.67 23.62 -35.41
N ILE A 872 7.30 22.67 -36.27
CA ILE A 872 7.95 21.37 -36.42
C ILE A 872 8.18 21.15 -37.92
N SER A 873 9.41 20.79 -38.30
CA SER A 873 9.77 20.43 -39.67
C SER A 873 10.30 19.00 -39.74
N GLY A 874 9.63 18.15 -40.52
CA GLY A 874 10.08 16.81 -40.88
C GLY A 874 10.71 16.82 -42.26
N LEU A 875 12.02 16.59 -42.32
CA LEU A 875 12.82 16.64 -43.54
C LEU A 875 13.16 15.23 -44.05
N PRO A 876 13.53 15.07 -45.34
CA PRO A 876 13.91 13.76 -45.88
C PRO A 876 15.13 13.20 -45.14
N ALA A 877 15.10 11.90 -44.81
CA ALA A 877 16.17 11.21 -44.10
C ALA A 877 17.59 11.54 -44.62
N LEU A 878 18.52 11.79 -43.70
CA LEU A 878 19.88 12.27 -44.00
C LEU A 878 20.62 11.33 -44.98
N SER A 879 21.01 11.90 -46.12
CA SER A 879 21.80 11.25 -47.18
C SER A 879 23.21 11.88 -47.26
N THR A 880 24.02 11.63 -48.28
CA THR A 880 25.41 12.14 -48.34
C THR A 880 25.56 13.66 -48.53
N ALA A 881 24.47 14.39 -48.78
CA ALA A 881 24.49 15.84 -48.98
C ALA A 881 24.20 16.61 -47.68
N PRO A 882 24.83 17.77 -47.43
CA PRO A 882 24.49 18.61 -46.27
C PRO A 882 23.09 19.21 -46.43
N VAL A 883 22.38 19.38 -45.32
CA VAL A 883 21.03 19.96 -45.26
C VAL A 883 21.08 21.24 -44.43
N THR A 884 20.85 22.38 -45.07
CA THR A 884 20.78 23.69 -44.38
C THR A 884 19.33 24.10 -44.19
N VAL A 885 18.94 24.34 -42.94
CA VAL A 885 17.61 24.76 -42.52
C VAL A 885 17.68 26.22 -42.08
N PRO A 886 17.14 27.18 -42.86
CA PRO A 886 17.03 28.57 -42.44
C PRO A 886 16.05 28.70 -41.28
N LEU A 887 16.29 29.64 -40.36
CA LEU A 887 15.43 29.89 -39.20
C LEU A 887 14.72 31.23 -39.32
N LEU A 888 13.41 31.23 -39.07
CA LEU A 888 12.69 32.43 -38.68
C LEU A 888 13.11 32.80 -37.25
N VAL A 889 13.59 34.02 -37.06
CA VAL A 889 13.84 34.62 -35.74
C VAL A 889 13.25 36.02 -35.71
N ARG A 890 12.40 36.28 -34.71
CA ARG A 890 11.75 37.58 -34.48
C ARG A 890 11.70 37.89 -32.99
N VAL A 891 12.00 39.13 -32.60
CA VAL A 891 11.96 39.58 -31.21
C VAL A 891 11.31 40.97 -31.09
N ALA A 892 10.56 41.22 -30.02
CA ALA A 892 9.86 42.49 -29.82
C ALA A 892 10.75 43.62 -29.27
N GLN A 893 11.92 43.32 -28.74
CA GLN A 893 12.83 44.27 -28.10
C GLN A 893 14.29 43.98 -28.49
N THR A 894 15.12 45.01 -28.56
CA THR A 894 16.57 44.85 -28.79
C THR A 894 17.22 44.41 -27.49
N ALA A 895 17.66 43.15 -27.41
CA ALA A 895 18.24 42.56 -26.21
C ALA A 895 19.19 41.40 -26.56
N THR A 896 19.85 40.84 -25.54
CA THR A 896 20.54 39.56 -25.66
C THR A 896 19.53 38.41 -25.59
N TYR A 897 19.63 37.49 -26.54
CA TYR A 897 18.85 36.26 -26.61
C TYR A 897 19.78 35.06 -26.76
N THR A 898 19.36 33.91 -26.25
CA THR A 898 20.07 32.63 -26.35
C THR A 898 19.29 31.68 -27.24
N LEU A 899 19.95 31.17 -28.28
CA LEU A 899 19.54 29.95 -28.99
C LEU A 899 20.14 28.75 -28.27
N GLN A 900 19.30 27.81 -27.84
CA GLN A 900 19.66 26.62 -27.06
C GLN A 900 19.20 25.37 -27.81
N ALA A 901 20.10 24.42 -28.06
CA ALA A 901 19.75 23.06 -28.46
C ALA A 901 19.25 22.32 -27.21
N GLY A 902 17.95 22.44 -26.92
CA GLY A 902 17.30 21.79 -25.77
C GLY A 902 17.26 20.26 -25.90
N GLN A 903 17.25 19.74 -27.13
CA GLN A 903 17.53 18.34 -27.43
C GLN A 903 18.30 18.23 -28.76
N LEU A 904 19.30 17.35 -28.82
CA LEU A 904 19.94 16.91 -30.06
C LEU A 904 20.15 15.39 -29.98
N LEU A 905 19.37 14.66 -30.78
CA LEU A 905 19.17 13.21 -30.63
C LEU A 905 19.49 12.47 -31.93
N ASN A 906 20.02 11.26 -31.80
CA ASN A 906 20.15 10.24 -32.85
C ASN A 906 20.75 10.70 -34.19
N LEU A 907 21.61 11.72 -34.20
CA LEU A 907 22.38 12.07 -35.41
C LEU A 907 23.25 10.88 -35.83
N PRO A 908 23.31 10.52 -37.12
CA PRO A 908 24.13 9.39 -37.56
C PRO A 908 25.62 9.64 -37.29
N THR A 909 26.38 8.57 -37.08
CA THR A 909 27.81 8.66 -36.73
C THR A 909 28.59 9.52 -37.75
N GLY A 910 29.32 10.52 -37.26
CA GLY A 910 30.09 11.46 -38.09
C GLY A 910 29.31 12.68 -38.60
N TRP A 911 28.05 12.85 -38.22
CA TRP A 911 27.28 14.07 -38.50
C TRP A 911 27.35 15.08 -37.36
N THR A 912 27.39 16.36 -37.70
CA THR A 912 27.22 17.51 -36.79
C THR A 912 25.99 18.32 -37.17
N ALA A 913 25.46 19.09 -36.20
CA ALA A 913 24.44 20.10 -36.43
C ALA A 913 25.01 21.47 -36.05
N THR A 914 25.20 22.33 -37.04
CA THR A 914 26.00 23.56 -36.90
C THR A 914 25.11 24.79 -37.03
N LEU A 915 24.90 25.53 -35.94
CA LEU A 915 24.21 26.82 -35.97
C LEU A 915 25.13 27.89 -36.56
N ARG A 916 24.65 28.64 -37.54
CA ARG A 916 25.35 29.74 -38.20
C ARG A 916 24.63 31.06 -37.93
N ASP A 917 25.37 32.10 -37.53
CA ASP A 917 24.92 33.49 -37.46
C ASP A 917 25.65 34.32 -38.54
N ALA A 918 24.94 34.63 -39.61
CA ALA A 918 25.46 35.37 -40.77
C ALA A 918 25.78 36.85 -40.49
N LEU A 919 25.30 37.43 -39.37
CA LEU A 919 25.64 38.80 -38.98
C LEU A 919 26.99 38.89 -38.28
N THR A 920 27.34 37.88 -37.48
CA THR A 920 28.59 37.83 -36.70
C THR A 920 29.66 36.94 -37.34
N GLY A 921 29.28 36.10 -38.30
CA GLY A 921 30.12 35.03 -38.84
C GLY A 921 30.26 33.83 -37.90
N ALA A 922 29.60 33.83 -36.74
CA ALA A 922 29.71 32.75 -35.77
C ALA A 922 29.16 31.43 -36.31
N THR A 923 29.88 30.35 -36.04
CA THR A 923 29.58 28.99 -36.50
C THR A 923 29.78 28.06 -35.30
N ILE A 924 28.69 27.47 -34.81
CA ILE A 924 28.61 26.81 -33.50
C ILE A 924 28.15 25.37 -33.68
N ASP A 925 29.01 24.39 -33.37
CA ASP A 925 28.62 22.97 -33.32
C ASP A 925 27.75 22.72 -32.08
N LEU A 926 26.47 22.42 -32.29
CA LEU A 926 25.49 22.22 -31.23
C LEU A 926 25.71 20.94 -30.42
N GLN A 927 26.58 20.01 -30.87
CA GLN A 927 27.00 18.86 -30.08
C GLN A 927 28.04 19.23 -29.01
N GLN A 928 28.89 20.21 -29.29
CA GLN A 928 29.99 20.65 -28.41
C GLN A 928 29.61 21.87 -27.58
N GLN A 929 28.85 22.80 -28.18
CA GLN A 929 28.35 24.02 -27.57
C GLN A 929 26.84 24.14 -27.82
N PRO A 930 25.99 23.55 -26.97
CA PRO A 930 24.54 23.50 -27.17
C PRO A 930 23.82 24.85 -26.92
N SER A 931 24.53 25.96 -26.78
CA SER A 931 23.95 27.29 -26.57
C SER A 931 24.78 28.41 -27.21
N TYR A 932 24.11 29.36 -27.85
CA TYR A 932 24.70 30.56 -28.44
C TYR A 932 23.90 31.79 -28.05
N SER A 933 24.54 32.73 -27.35
CA SER A 933 23.93 34.00 -26.92
C SER A 933 24.44 35.16 -27.77
N CYS A 934 23.54 35.99 -28.28
CA CYS A 934 23.88 37.16 -29.07
C CYS A 934 22.85 38.28 -28.90
N THR A 935 23.22 39.51 -29.26
CA THR A 935 22.26 40.61 -29.36
C THR A 935 21.41 40.45 -30.63
N ILE A 936 20.09 40.57 -30.50
CA ILE A 936 19.14 40.59 -31.61
C ILE A 936 18.35 41.90 -31.51
N ALA A 937 18.21 42.61 -32.63
CA ALA A 937 17.45 43.86 -32.70
C ALA A 937 15.93 43.58 -32.75
N ALA A 938 15.13 44.51 -32.24
CA ALA A 938 13.67 44.46 -32.35
C ALA A 938 13.24 44.38 -33.83
N GLY A 939 12.36 43.41 -34.14
CA GLY A 939 11.96 43.08 -35.51
C GLY A 939 12.27 41.63 -35.87
N GLU A 940 12.32 41.35 -37.17
CA GLU A 940 12.74 40.07 -37.73
C GLU A 940 14.24 40.12 -38.08
N ALA A 941 14.92 38.96 -37.98
CA ALA A 941 16.31 38.79 -38.39
C ALA A 941 16.41 37.87 -39.63
N PRO A 942 15.82 38.26 -40.78
CA PRO A 942 15.70 37.40 -41.95
C PRO A 942 17.08 36.98 -42.48
N GLY A 943 17.24 35.69 -42.77
CA GLY A 943 18.48 35.10 -43.28
C GLY A 943 19.66 35.11 -42.30
N ARG A 944 19.52 35.68 -41.09
CA ARG A 944 20.63 35.75 -40.11
C ARG A 944 21.00 34.38 -39.56
N PHE A 945 20.02 33.53 -39.26
CA PHE A 945 20.24 32.27 -38.56
C PHE A 945 19.86 31.06 -39.43
N SER A 946 20.69 30.02 -39.39
CA SER A 946 20.42 28.72 -40.01
C SER A 946 21.13 27.59 -39.26
N VAL A 947 20.64 26.36 -39.39
CA VAL A 947 21.35 25.15 -38.95
C VAL A 947 21.75 24.33 -40.16
N GLU A 948 23.03 23.99 -40.25
CA GLU A 948 23.55 23.07 -41.25
C GLU A 948 23.82 21.70 -40.61
N PHE A 949 23.14 20.67 -41.11
CA PHE A 949 23.41 19.28 -40.80
C PHE A 949 24.37 18.74 -41.86
N ALA A 950 25.56 18.30 -41.46
CA ALA A 950 26.61 17.87 -42.39
C ALA A 950 27.51 16.79 -41.81
N GLN A 951 28.23 16.07 -42.69
CA GLN A 951 29.30 15.16 -42.28
C GLN A 951 30.56 15.93 -41.87
N SER A 952 31.18 15.50 -40.77
CA SER A 952 32.42 16.04 -40.21
C SER A 952 33.64 15.76 -41.09
N ARG A 953 33.79 16.51 -42.18
CA ARG A 953 34.99 16.46 -43.04
C ARG A 953 36.14 17.22 -42.39
N VAL A 954 37.09 16.49 -41.80
CA VAL A 954 38.43 17.04 -41.52
C VAL A 954 39.07 17.42 -42.85
N THR A 955 39.14 18.72 -43.15
CA THR A 955 39.68 19.20 -44.42
C THR A 955 41.20 19.10 -44.44
N SER A 956 41.77 18.75 -45.60
CA SER A 956 43.23 18.65 -45.79
C SER A 956 43.97 19.97 -45.54
N ALA A 957 43.27 21.11 -45.69
CA ALA A 957 43.78 22.43 -45.33
C ALA A 957 44.17 22.54 -43.84
N GLY A 958 43.43 21.89 -42.93
CA GLY A 958 43.71 21.93 -41.49
C GLY A 958 45.07 21.32 -41.12
N GLN A 959 45.45 20.20 -41.75
CA GLN A 959 46.78 19.63 -41.54
C GLN A 959 47.89 20.48 -42.16
N ALA A 960 47.64 21.17 -43.28
CA ALA A 960 48.62 22.09 -43.87
C ALA A 960 48.87 23.31 -42.96
N GLN A 961 47.82 23.89 -42.37
CA GLN A 961 47.97 25.00 -41.41
C GLN A 961 48.61 24.54 -40.09
N LEU A 962 48.24 23.37 -39.56
CA LEU A 962 48.87 22.80 -38.36
C LEU A 962 50.34 22.40 -38.60
N ALA A 963 50.70 22.00 -39.82
CA ALA A 963 52.08 21.81 -40.21
C ALA A 963 52.84 23.14 -40.34
N ALA A 964 52.18 24.24 -40.73
CA ALA A 964 52.81 25.56 -40.86
C ALA A 964 53.16 26.18 -39.50
N THR A 965 52.41 25.91 -38.43
CA THR A 965 52.69 26.41 -37.07
C THR A 965 53.82 25.67 -36.34
N VAL A 966 54.33 24.57 -36.91
CA VAL A 966 55.47 23.82 -36.36
C VAL A 966 56.74 24.12 -37.16
N SER A 967 57.74 24.76 -36.53
CA SER A 967 59.04 25.06 -37.15
C SER A 967 60.19 24.29 -36.51
N VAL A 968 61.29 24.11 -37.25
CA VAL A 968 62.51 23.40 -36.81
C VAL A 968 63.71 24.22 -37.29
N TYR A 969 64.47 24.84 -36.38
CA TYR A 969 65.56 25.75 -36.72
C TYR A 969 66.69 25.79 -35.66
N PRO A 970 67.96 26.03 -36.03
CA PRO A 970 68.49 25.95 -37.39
C PRO A 970 68.34 24.53 -37.96
N ASN A 971 68.38 24.38 -39.29
CA ASN A 971 68.23 23.10 -39.97
C ASN A 971 68.94 23.19 -41.33
N PRO A 972 70.20 22.72 -41.47
CA PRO A 972 70.95 21.85 -40.55
C PRO A 972 71.22 22.42 -39.14
N ALA A 973 71.40 21.51 -38.18
CA ALA A 973 71.57 21.82 -36.77
C ALA A 973 72.87 21.22 -36.20
N HIS A 974 73.60 22.03 -35.43
CA HIS A 974 74.81 21.62 -34.71
C HIS A 974 74.53 21.60 -33.20
N GLY A 975 74.61 20.42 -32.57
CA GLY A 975 74.49 20.24 -31.11
C GLY A 975 73.09 20.40 -30.50
N THR A 976 72.28 21.37 -30.95
CA THR A 976 70.91 21.66 -30.49
C THR A 976 70.06 22.18 -31.65
N VAL A 977 68.77 21.85 -31.65
CA VAL A 977 67.76 22.47 -32.53
C VAL A 977 66.61 23.06 -31.70
N TYR A 978 65.96 24.09 -32.20
CA TYR A 978 64.78 24.70 -31.60
C TYR A 978 63.51 24.33 -32.38
N LEU A 979 62.44 24.04 -31.65
CA LEU A 979 61.12 23.76 -32.20
C LEU A 979 60.16 24.91 -31.87
N GLY A 980 59.67 25.61 -32.89
CA GLY A 980 58.51 26.48 -32.72
C GLY A 980 57.26 25.62 -32.65
N LEU A 981 56.48 25.73 -31.58
CA LEU A 981 55.24 24.99 -31.36
C LEU A 981 54.08 25.97 -31.12
N PRO A 982 52.83 25.61 -31.53
CA PRO A 982 51.64 26.35 -31.11
C PRO A 982 51.44 26.24 -29.59
N ALA A 983 50.75 27.22 -29.00
CA ALA A 983 50.38 27.17 -27.58
C ALA A 983 49.45 25.97 -27.29
N THR A 984 49.69 25.27 -26.20
CA THR A 984 48.97 24.04 -25.83
C THR A 984 48.63 24.01 -24.34
N GLN A 985 47.43 23.54 -24.01
CA GLN A 985 46.96 23.37 -22.62
C GLN A 985 47.30 22.01 -22.01
N GLN A 986 47.92 21.11 -22.78
CA GLN A 986 48.39 19.80 -22.32
C GLN A 986 49.86 19.60 -22.74
N PRO A 987 50.64 18.77 -22.02
CA PRO A 987 52.00 18.44 -22.42
C PRO A 987 52.06 17.79 -23.81
N VAL A 988 53.10 18.11 -24.57
CA VAL A 988 53.32 17.65 -25.95
C VAL A 988 54.54 16.73 -26.00
N THR A 989 54.37 15.54 -26.56
CA THR A 989 55.49 14.61 -26.79
C THR A 989 56.18 14.92 -28.12
N VAL A 990 57.50 15.11 -28.04
CA VAL A 990 58.40 15.27 -29.19
C VAL A 990 59.31 14.04 -29.27
N SER A 991 59.45 13.46 -30.46
CA SER A 991 60.32 12.31 -30.71
C SER A 991 61.19 12.53 -31.94
N VAL A 992 62.47 12.17 -31.85
CA VAL A 992 63.40 12.16 -32.99
C VAL A 992 63.57 10.72 -33.47
N LEU A 993 63.39 10.51 -34.76
CA LEU A 993 63.40 9.21 -35.42
C LEU A 993 64.56 9.19 -36.43
N ASN A 994 65.33 8.10 -36.49
CA ASN A 994 66.38 7.92 -37.50
C ASN A 994 65.77 7.55 -38.88
N ALA A 995 66.63 7.39 -39.89
CA ALA A 995 66.20 6.98 -41.25
C ALA A 995 65.52 5.60 -41.32
N LEU A 996 65.64 4.76 -40.29
CA LEU A 996 64.94 3.47 -40.15
C LEU A 996 63.63 3.58 -39.36
N GLY A 997 63.18 4.80 -39.01
CA GLY A 997 61.99 5.04 -38.21
C GLY A 997 62.13 4.71 -36.72
N GLN A 998 63.33 4.38 -36.23
CA GLN A 998 63.58 4.06 -34.83
C GLN A 998 63.72 5.34 -34.01
N GLN A 999 63.08 5.39 -32.84
CA GLN A 999 63.14 6.56 -31.94
C GLN A 999 64.51 6.64 -31.25
N VAL A 1000 65.31 7.65 -31.61
CA VAL A 1000 66.65 7.93 -31.06
C VAL A 1000 66.64 9.01 -29.97
N ARG A 1001 65.54 9.79 -29.86
CA ARG A 1001 65.33 10.75 -28.78
C ARG A 1001 63.84 10.90 -28.50
N THR A 1002 63.49 11.24 -27.27
CA THR A 1002 62.15 11.76 -26.94
C THR A 1002 62.27 12.81 -25.83
N GLN A 1003 61.35 13.77 -25.82
CA GLN A 1003 61.28 14.87 -24.87
C GLN A 1003 59.81 15.23 -24.66
N GLN A 1004 59.38 15.30 -23.40
CA GLN A 1004 58.08 15.88 -23.05
C GLN A 1004 58.23 17.39 -22.91
N VAL A 1005 57.32 18.13 -23.54
CA VAL A 1005 57.21 19.59 -23.43
C VAL A 1005 56.03 19.90 -22.52
N PRO A 1006 56.18 20.64 -21.42
CA PRO A 1006 55.05 21.07 -20.59
C PRO A 1006 54.02 21.90 -21.36
N ALA A 1007 52.78 21.97 -20.86
CA ALA A 1007 51.78 22.87 -21.41
C ALA A 1007 52.24 24.35 -21.30
N THR A 1008 52.25 25.09 -22.41
CA THR A 1008 52.66 26.50 -22.45
C THR A 1008 51.61 27.38 -23.13
N GLY A 1009 51.13 28.40 -22.41
CA GLY A 1009 50.10 29.34 -22.89
C GLY A 1009 50.54 30.35 -23.95
N ARG A 1010 51.81 30.32 -24.39
CA ARG A 1010 52.34 31.06 -25.54
C ARG A 1010 53.30 30.17 -26.32
N GLY A 1011 53.37 30.34 -27.65
CA GLY A 1011 54.22 29.54 -28.53
C GLY A 1011 55.70 29.83 -28.30
N THR A 1012 56.32 29.06 -27.41
CA THR A 1012 57.72 29.24 -27.00
C THR A 1012 58.62 28.32 -27.83
N ALA A 1013 59.81 28.77 -28.19
CA ALA A 1013 60.79 27.93 -28.88
C ALA A 1013 61.37 26.88 -27.91
N VAL A 1014 61.13 25.61 -28.17
CA VAL A 1014 61.59 24.49 -27.33
C VAL A 1014 62.97 24.04 -27.80
N ALA A 1015 63.98 24.13 -26.92
CA ALA A 1015 65.30 23.56 -27.18
C ALA A 1015 65.26 22.02 -27.10
N LEU A 1016 65.80 21.36 -28.12
CA LEU A 1016 65.93 19.92 -28.27
C LEU A 1016 67.42 19.59 -28.47
N PRO A 1017 68.13 19.07 -27.45
CA PRO A 1017 69.55 18.77 -27.54
C PRO A 1017 69.82 17.51 -28.38
N LEU A 1018 70.75 17.64 -29.33
CA LEU A 1018 71.13 16.61 -30.31
C LEU A 1018 72.44 15.89 -29.94
N ALA A 1019 73.08 16.28 -28.84
CA ALA A 1019 74.29 15.64 -28.33
C ALA A 1019 74.13 14.12 -28.19
N GLY A 1020 75.02 13.36 -28.84
CA GLY A 1020 74.99 11.90 -28.93
C GLY A 1020 74.32 11.33 -30.19
N LEU A 1021 73.73 12.16 -31.06
CA LEU A 1021 73.28 11.75 -32.39
C LEU A 1021 74.44 11.82 -33.40
N ALA A 1022 74.42 10.93 -34.38
CA ALA A 1022 75.36 10.94 -35.50
C ALA A 1022 74.97 12.01 -36.54
N LYS A 1023 75.91 12.38 -37.41
CA LYS A 1023 75.60 13.25 -38.56
C LYS A 1023 74.66 12.52 -39.52
N GLY A 1024 73.60 13.17 -39.99
CA GLY A 1024 72.60 12.53 -40.86
C GLY A 1024 71.23 13.20 -40.88
N VAL A 1025 70.28 12.55 -41.55
CA VAL A 1025 68.89 13.01 -41.68
C VAL A 1025 67.98 12.24 -40.71
N TYR A 1026 67.16 13.00 -39.99
CA TYR A 1026 66.23 12.52 -38.96
C TYR A 1026 64.83 13.10 -39.21
N SER A 1027 63.82 12.48 -38.59
CA SER A 1027 62.43 12.98 -38.56
C SER A 1027 62.05 13.36 -37.15
N VAL A 1028 61.72 14.63 -36.92
CA VAL A 1028 61.13 15.12 -35.67
C VAL A 1028 59.62 14.97 -35.76
N ARG A 1029 59.05 14.13 -34.91
CA ARG A 1029 57.61 13.89 -34.77
C ARG A 1029 57.10 14.61 -33.52
N VAL A 1030 56.03 15.38 -33.67
CA VAL A 1030 55.37 16.12 -32.59
C VAL A 1030 53.92 15.63 -32.47
N ALA A 1031 53.51 15.20 -31.28
CA ALA A 1031 52.15 14.75 -31.01
C ALA A 1031 51.35 15.87 -30.33
N LEU A 1032 50.58 16.63 -31.13
CA LEU A 1032 49.67 17.67 -30.64
C LEU A 1032 48.26 17.08 -30.42
N PRO A 1033 47.42 17.68 -29.56
CA PRO A 1033 46.01 17.26 -29.41
C PRO A 1033 45.21 17.31 -30.72
N ALA A 1034 45.59 18.21 -31.65
CA ALA A 1034 44.98 18.34 -32.98
C ALA A 1034 45.58 17.39 -34.06
N GLY A 1035 46.58 16.57 -33.71
CA GLY A 1035 47.20 15.60 -34.62
C GLY A 1035 48.72 15.45 -34.49
N THR A 1036 49.27 14.43 -35.15
CA THR A 1036 50.73 14.27 -35.30
C THR A 1036 51.23 15.13 -36.46
N ILE A 1037 52.28 15.93 -36.22
CA ILE A 1037 53.06 16.60 -37.27
C ILE A 1037 54.47 16.00 -37.32
N THR A 1038 55.04 15.82 -38.51
CA THR A 1038 56.42 15.36 -38.71
C THR A 1038 57.19 16.35 -39.57
N LYS A 1039 58.46 16.61 -39.20
CA LYS A 1039 59.37 17.55 -39.87
C LYS A 1039 60.74 16.91 -40.07
N ARG A 1040 61.37 17.16 -41.23
CA ARG A 1040 62.75 16.74 -41.49
C ARG A 1040 63.72 17.58 -40.65
N LEU A 1041 64.71 16.93 -40.04
CA LEU A 1041 65.87 17.52 -39.38
C LEU A 1041 67.14 16.99 -40.06
N VAL A 1042 68.14 17.85 -40.24
CA VAL A 1042 69.50 17.48 -40.63
C VAL A 1042 70.44 17.83 -39.47
N VAL A 1043 71.28 16.88 -39.08
CA VAL A 1043 72.27 17.02 -37.99
C VAL A 1043 73.66 16.94 -38.61
N GLU A 1044 74.51 17.92 -38.30
CA GLU A 1044 75.85 18.11 -38.88
C GLU A 1044 76.90 18.39 -37.81
#